data_AF-A0A1I2ZZN3-F1
#
_entry.id   AF-A0A1I2ZZN3-F1
#
_cell.length_a   1.000
_cell.length_b   1.000
_cell.length_c   1.000
_cell.angle_alpha   90.00
_cell.angle_beta   90.00
_cell.angle_gamma   90.00
#
_symmetry.space_group_name_H-M   'P 1'
#
loop_
_entity.id
_entity.type
_entity.pdbx_description
1 polymer ?
#
loop_
_entity_poly.entity_id
_entity_poly.type
_entity_poly.pdbx_seq_one_letter_code
_entity_poly.pdbx_strand_id
1 'polypeptide(L)'
;MTESGKHYSQKQVLGERVWSRKMEKDLKESVQKAWRIEAGEINKIEAYMDYEAMERAVCLLAGAKRIAASGCGHTGIACRHLAHLMCCIERPARFISPSEGNHGGLGFLEEGDVLVLASRGGRTEELLPMLLAAIRKRVHVIAVTENPDSGLGRGAEVVLPIHIERETDPFNSQGTTSFVVMSALFDALQTAVMERTGYKEEQFARNHPGGAVGEQLKRKLGFEKEENSLSVREPAFCSAKQGGTGMEITIDFSKTCGRIKPMHGVNNVPFVPQDYGNSGLFQKMSEAGIPFSRLHDTGGDWGGTHYVDIANVFPDFDADPEDIASYDFAFTDRLMEEIVKYGMEPFYRLGCSIENLQHIRAYHIYPPEDNLKWAKICEGIIRHYNKGWGKGYHMNIRYWEIWNEPDNMPDADENPMWKGTMEQYFALYETAAGYLKQVFPEIRIGGYSSCGFYALSDADYSEVAHSSSRVGYFIEFFHRFLAYITSPEHACPLDFFSFHSYADIGDNVMYARYAREQLDRYGLKNTELIFNEWNAGVSLRGTAEDGARIASMMCALQNTPVDACMYYDAWVGSSYCGLFDPVRKTVFKAYYAFVCFNELYRLENQVRVEGTADGIYCLAAGNGEEGVFLLANLTGKEIPLQITVKGRNEGEEAEICAQLWRTDSVHEYQQSELAGCRNSFRTEVLPEAVYLFRFPKMQNRAEGSDICG
;
A
#
# COMPACT_ATOMS: atom_id res chain seq x y z
N MET A 1 33.70 26.00 63.75
CA MET A 1 33.67 26.85 62.55
C MET A 1 32.81 26.14 61.52
N THR A 2 31.65 26.73 61.20
CA THR A 2 31.02 26.86 59.87
C THR A 2 31.62 26.00 58.73
N GLU A 3 30.89 25.35 57.82
CA GLU A 3 29.77 25.87 57.05
C GLU A 3 29.19 24.79 56.09
N SER A 4 27.86 24.78 55.97
CA SER A 4 27.01 24.61 54.77
C SER A 4 27.19 23.47 53.74
N GLY A 5 26.08 22.75 53.49
CA GLY A 5 25.89 21.84 52.35
C GLY A 5 25.72 22.53 50.99
N LYS A 6 25.67 21.72 49.92
CA LYS A 6 25.17 22.11 48.59
C LYS A 6 24.70 20.89 47.79
N HIS A 7 23.51 21.05 47.21
CA HIS A 7 22.84 20.19 46.26
C HIS A 7 23.74 19.76 45.08
N TYR A 8 23.70 18.47 44.72
CA TYR A 8 24.11 18.02 43.39
C TYR A 8 22.92 18.18 42.43
N SER A 9 23.06 19.10 41.47
CA SER A 9 22.10 19.31 40.38
C SER A 9 22.18 18.18 39.35
N GLN A 10 21.02 17.79 38.82
CA GLN A 10 20.84 16.96 37.62
C GLN A 10 21.66 17.47 36.42
N LYS A 11 22.90 17.00 36.24
CA LYS A 11 23.67 17.15 34.98
C LYS A 11 24.71 16.05 34.77
N GLN A 12 24.33 14.81 35.10
CA GLN A 12 25.12 13.64 34.72
C GLN A 12 24.18 12.51 34.31
N VAL A 13 23.66 12.55 33.08
CA VAL A 13 23.44 11.39 32.18
C VAL A 13 23.05 12.00 30.83
N LEU A 14 24.02 12.26 29.96
CA LEU A 14 23.92 12.32 28.50
C LEU A 14 25.35 12.61 28.01
N GLY A 15 25.90 11.72 27.18
CA GLY A 15 27.25 11.88 26.63
C GLY A 15 27.29 13.04 25.63
N GLU A 16 27.48 14.25 26.13
CA GLU A 16 27.77 15.44 25.31
C GLU A 16 29.17 15.30 24.70
N ARG A 17 29.26 14.92 23.41
CA ARG A 17 30.42 15.33 22.61
C ARG A 17 30.34 16.84 22.47
N VAL A 18 31.22 17.55 23.17
CA VAL A 18 31.40 18.99 23.04
C VAL A 18 31.78 19.30 21.59
N TRP A 19 30.83 19.81 20.81
CA TRP A 19 31.10 20.37 19.48
C TRP A 19 31.96 21.62 19.67
N SER A 20 33.20 21.59 19.19
CA SER A 20 34.08 22.76 19.30
C SER A 20 33.57 23.90 18.40
N ARG A 21 33.68 25.16 18.84
CA ARG A 21 33.41 26.35 17.99
C ARG A 21 34.18 26.36 16.65
N LYS A 22 35.27 25.59 16.57
CA LYS A 22 36.05 25.39 15.34
C LYS A 22 35.30 24.48 14.35
N MET A 23 34.72 23.36 14.81
CA MET A 23 33.87 22.48 13.99
C MET A 23 32.57 23.15 13.51
N GLU A 24 31.96 24.02 14.31
CA GLU A 24 30.78 24.81 13.88
C GLU A 24 31.11 25.77 12.73
N LYS A 25 32.29 26.39 12.77
CA LYS A 25 32.78 27.26 11.70
C LYS A 25 33.08 26.47 10.42
N ASP A 26 33.66 25.27 10.58
CA ASP A 26 33.99 24.36 9.48
C ASP A 26 32.73 23.77 8.80
N LEU A 27 31.64 23.52 9.55
CA LEU A 27 30.36 23.03 9.00
C LEU A 27 29.65 24.09 8.16
N LYS A 28 29.51 25.32 8.69
CA LYS A 28 28.86 26.42 7.97
C LYS A 28 29.61 26.72 6.67
N GLU A 29 30.93 26.74 6.70
CA GLU A 29 31.76 26.97 5.52
C GLU A 29 31.58 25.84 4.48
N SER A 30 31.50 24.58 4.92
CA SER A 30 31.26 23.43 4.03
C SER A 30 29.90 23.51 3.33
N VAL A 31 28.82 23.85 4.05
CA VAL A 31 27.49 24.03 3.46
C VAL A 31 27.47 25.20 2.48
N GLN A 32 28.04 26.34 2.86
CA GLN A 32 28.13 27.51 1.97
C GLN A 32 28.98 27.23 0.73
N LYS A 33 30.02 26.40 0.85
CA LYS A 33 30.83 25.96 -0.28
C LYS A 33 30.01 25.11 -1.26
N ALA A 34 29.20 24.17 -0.77
CA ALA A 34 28.32 23.37 -1.61
C ALA A 34 27.36 24.25 -2.44
N TRP A 35 26.68 25.20 -1.79
CA TRP A 35 25.79 26.14 -2.50
C TRP A 35 26.51 27.02 -3.51
N ARG A 36 27.74 27.47 -3.20
CA ARG A 36 28.54 28.26 -4.16
C ARG A 36 28.98 27.43 -5.37
N ILE A 37 29.27 26.14 -5.18
CA ILE A 37 29.60 25.23 -6.28
C ILE A 37 28.37 25.10 -7.19
N GLU A 38 27.21 24.73 -6.65
CA GLU A 38 25.99 24.55 -7.43
C GLU A 38 25.57 25.83 -8.16
N ALA A 39 25.51 26.97 -7.44
CA ALA A 39 25.19 28.25 -8.05
C ALA A 39 26.21 28.65 -9.14
N GLY A 40 27.49 28.33 -8.93
CA GLY A 40 28.55 28.57 -9.91
C GLY A 40 28.34 27.79 -11.20
N GLU A 41 27.95 26.52 -11.13
CA GLU A 41 27.68 25.69 -12.31
C GLU A 41 26.38 26.09 -13.01
N ILE A 42 25.31 26.45 -12.28
CA ILE A 42 24.07 26.97 -12.89
C ILE A 42 24.35 28.24 -13.71
N ASN A 43 25.14 29.17 -13.19
CA ASN A 43 25.48 30.42 -13.89
C ASN A 43 26.25 30.20 -15.20
N LYS A 44 26.84 29.02 -15.39
CA LYS A 44 27.57 28.69 -16.61
C LYS A 44 26.67 28.14 -17.72
N ILE A 45 25.46 27.66 -17.41
CA ILE A 45 24.57 27.02 -18.39
C ILE A 45 24.39 27.89 -19.63
N GLU A 46 24.12 29.18 -19.47
CA GLU A 46 23.91 30.12 -20.58
C GLU A 46 25.10 30.21 -21.54
N ALA A 47 26.32 30.04 -21.02
CA ALA A 47 27.55 30.16 -21.81
C ALA A 47 27.87 28.90 -22.62
N TYR A 48 27.40 27.73 -22.17
CA TYR A 48 27.65 26.44 -22.81
C TYR A 48 26.46 25.95 -23.66
N MET A 49 25.28 26.54 -23.51
CA MET A 49 24.08 26.11 -24.21
C MET A 49 24.17 26.40 -25.72
N ASP A 50 23.81 25.40 -26.51
CA ASP A 50 23.52 25.57 -27.93
C ASP A 50 22.04 25.96 -28.08
N TYR A 51 21.78 27.25 -28.31
CA TYR A 51 20.42 27.78 -28.42
C TYR A 51 19.70 27.33 -29.68
N GLU A 52 20.40 26.99 -30.77
CA GLU A 52 19.76 26.43 -31.96
C GLU A 52 19.30 24.99 -31.68
N ALA A 53 20.11 24.19 -30.98
CA ALA A 53 19.69 22.87 -30.51
C ALA A 53 18.53 22.96 -29.51
N MET A 54 18.58 23.93 -28.59
CA MET A 54 17.50 24.19 -27.63
C MET A 54 16.19 24.54 -28.33
N GLU A 55 16.20 25.42 -29.34
CA GLU A 55 15.02 25.77 -30.12
C GLU A 55 14.41 24.54 -30.83
N ARG A 56 15.25 23.68 -31.42
CA ARG A 56 14.80 22.42 -32.04
C ARG A 56 14.20 21.46 -31.01
N ALA A 57 14.83 21.30 -29.86
CA ALA A 57 14.30 20.47 -28.77
C ALA A 57 12.92 20.98 -28.31
N VAL A 58 12.76 22.28 -28.14
CA VAL A 58 11.47 22.91 -27.78
C VAL A 58 10.41 22.66 -28.85
N CYS A 59 10.76 22.76 -30.13
CA CYS A 59 9.81 22.48 -31.22
C CYS A 59 9.35 21.02 -31.22
N LEU A 60 10.27 20.07 -31.03
CA LEU A 60 9.95 18.64 -30.93
C LEU A 60 9.03 18.38 -29.73
N LEU A 61 9.39 18.85 -28.54
CA LEU A 61 8.61 18.65 -27.32
C LEU A 61 7.23 19.32 -27.39
N ALA A 62 7.12 20.51 -27.98
CA ALA A 62 5.85 21.21 -28.13
C ALA A 62 4.88 20.47 -29.07
N GLY A 63 5.40 19.85 -30.14
CA GLY A 63 4.64 19.12 -31.16
C GLY A 63 4.39 17.64 -30.86
N ALA A 64 5.05 17.08 -29.84
CA ALA A 64 4.95 15.67 -29.51
C ALA A 64 3.55 15.27 -29.02
N LYS A 65 3.07 14.09 -29.44
CA LYS A 65 1.85 13.49 -28.88
C LYS A 65 2.14 12.80 -27.55
N ARG A 66 3.27 12.10 -27.46
CA ARG A 66 3.81 11.52 -26.23
C ARG A 66 5.29 11.87 -26.08
N ILE A 67 5.70 12.06 -24.84
CA ILE A 67 7.09 12.30 -24.46
C ILE A 67 7.52 11.22 -23.49
N ALA A 68 8.67 10.61 -23.70
CA ALA A 68 9.33 9.79 -22.68
C ALA A 68 10.61 10.49 -22.22
N ALA A 69 10.96 10.32 -20.94
CA ALA A 69 12.25 10.75 -20.41
C ALA A 69 12.94 9.59 -19.69
N SER A 70 14.26 9.43 -19.86
CA SER A 70 15.02 8.35 -19.22
C SER A 70 16.44 8.75 -18.85
N GLY A 71 16.96 8.13 -17.79
CA GLY A 71 18.29 8.32 -17.23
C GLY A 71 18.53 7.37 -16.05
N CYS A 72 19.79 7.21 -15.63
CA CYS A 72 20.17 6.36 -14.48
C CYS A 72 20.49 7.20 -13.23
N GLY A 73 20.24 6.65 -12.03
CA GLY A 73 20.61 7.29 -10.76
C GLY A 73 20.00 8.69 -10.57
N HIS A 74 20.78 9.65 -10.08
CA HIS A 74 20.34 11.04 -9.88
C HIS A 74 19.85 11.69 -11.18
N THR A 75 20.51 11.41 -12.31
CA THR A 75 20.05 11.84 -13.64
C THR A 75 18.67 11.26 -13.99
N GLY A 76 18.39 10.02 -13.59
CA GLY A 76 17.05 9.42 -13.73
C GLY A 76 15.98 10.13 -12.91
N ILE A 77 16.32 10.63 -11.71
CA ILE A 77 15.41 11.45 -10.89
C ILE A 77 15.10 12.78 -11.60
N ALA A 78 16.11 13.44 -12.19
CA ALA A 78 15.89 14.65 -12.99
C ALA A 78 15.00 14.37 -14.21
N CYS A 79 15.18 13.25 -14.91
CA CYS A 79 14.30 12.85 -16.01
C CYS A 79 12.86 12.56 -15.56
N ARG A 80 12.68 12.03 -14.34
CA ARG A 80 11.35 11.87 -13.74
C ARG A 80 10.70 13.21 -13.44
N HIS A 81 11.48 14.17 -12.95
CA HIS A 81 11.01 15.54 -12.78
C HIS A 81 10.58 16.14 -14.12
N LEU A 82 11.38 16.03 -15.18
CA LEU A 82 11.02 16.49 -16.53
C LEU A 82 9.70 15.89 -17.04
N ALA A 83 9.50 14.58 -16.88
CA ALA A 83 8.25 13.94 -17.29
C ALA A 83 7.05 14.52 -16.54
N HIS A 84 7.18 14.76 -15.23
CA HIS A 84 6.13 15.43 -14.46
C HIS A 84 5.88 16.87 -14.93
N LEU A 85 6.95 17.66 -15.15
CA LEU A 85 6.85 19.03 -15.64
C LEU A 85 6.08 19.13 -16.97
N MET A 86 6.33 18.23 -17.91
CA MET A 86 5.63 18.19 -19.20
C MET A 86 4.13 17.89 -19.02
N CYS A 87 3.78 16.95 -18.14
CA CYS A 87 2.36 16.67 -17.83
C CYS A 87 1.64 17.89 -17.24
N CYS A 88 2.31 18.68 -16.40
CA CYS A 88 1.76 19.90 -15.81
C CYS A 88 1.40 20.99 -16.84
N ILE A 89 1.89 20.86 -18.09
CA ILE A 89 1.67 21.79 -19.19
C ILE A 89 0.96 21.15 -20.39
N GLU A 90 0.10 20.16 -20.12
CA GLU A 90 -0.69 19.42 -21.13
C GLU A 90 0.16 18.73 -22.19
N ARG A 91 1.39 18.35 -21.87
CA ARG A 91 2.24 17.50 -22.72
C ARG A 91 2.32 16.11 -22.10
N PRO A 92 1.58 15.10 -22.61
CA PRO A 92 1.59 13.76 -22.03
C PRO A 92 3.00 13.18 -22.00
N ALA A 93 3.52 12.94 -20.81
CA ALA A 93 4.89 12.49 -20.62
C ALA A 93 5.03 11.41 -19.56
N ARG A 94 5.99 10.51 -19.75
CA ARG A 94 6.26 9.41 -18.82
C ARG A 94 7.77 9.22 -18.61
N PHE A 95 8.17 9.00 -17.37
CA PHE A 95 9.49 8.48 -17.08
C PHE A 95 9.51 6.98 -17.37
N ILE A 96 10.45 6.54 -18.19
CA ILE A 96 10.69 5.12 -18.46
C ILE A 96 12.04 4.78 -17.87
N SER A 97 12.08 3.90 -16.87
CA SER A 97 13.38 3.46 -16.33
C SER A 97 14.17 2.72 -17.42
N PRO A 98 15.52 2.76 -17.41
CA PRO A 98 16.31 2.09 -18.45
C PRO A 98 16.08 0.57 -18.50
N SER A 99 15.80 -0.04 -17.34
CA SER A 99 15.40 -1.45 -17.27
C SER A 99 14.07 -1.68 -17.98
N GLU A 100 13.00 -0.97 -17.60
CA GLU A 100 11.69 -1.12 -18.26
C GLU A 100 11.75 -0.81 -19.75
N GLY A 101 12.48 0.24 -20.14
CA GLY A 101 12.62 0.65 -21.54
C GLY A 101 13.15 -0.47 -22.44
N ASN A 102 14.15 -1.21 -21.96
CA ASN A 102 14.73 -2.36 -22.65
C ASN A 102 13.87 -3.63 -22.57
N HIS A 103 12.88 -3.65 -21.66
CA HIS A 103 11.95 -4.77 -21.43
C HIS A 103 10.50 -4.40 -21.76
N GLY A 104 10.29 -3.65 -22.86
CA GLY A 104 8.96 -3.38 -23.42
C GLY A 104 8.34 -2.04 -23.05
N GLY A 105 8.90 -1.30 -22.10
CA GLY A 105 8.44 0.02 -21.68
C GLY A 105 8.47 1.06 -22.82
N LEU A 106 9.38 0.91 -23.78
CA LEU A 106 9.37 1.72 -25.01
C LEU A 106 8.14 1.48 -25.91
N GLY A 107 7.32 0.47 -25.62
CA GLY A 107 6.00 0.26 -26.22
C GLY A 107 5.07 1.47 -26.09
N PHE A 108 5.30 2.31 -25.08
CA PHE A 108 4.61 3.59 -24.90
C PHE A 108 4.79 4.57 -26.07
N LEU A 109 5.94 4.54 -26.76
CA LEU A 109 6.27 5.47 -27.84
C LEU A 109 5.97 4.87 -29.22
N GLU A 110 5.42 5.70 -30.12
CA GLU A 110 5.22 5.41 -31.54
C GLU A 110 5.99 6.40 -32.44
N GLU A 111 5.92 6.19 -33.75
CA GLU A 111 6.55 7.06 -34.76
C GLU A 111 6.12 8.52 -34.59
N GLY A 112 7.12 9.43 -34.55
CA GLY A 112 6.93 10.86 -34.37
C GLY A 112 6.81 11.34 -32.92
N ASP A 113 6.80 10.44 -31.93
CA ASP A 113 6.92 10.83 -30.51
C ASP A 113 8.36 11.22 -30.14
N VAL A 114 8.55 11.74 -28.92
CA VAL A 114 9.86 12.23 -28.45
C VAL A 114 10.37 11.41 -27.28
N LEU A 115 11.64 11.02 -27.31
CA LEU A 115 12.37 10.42 -26.21
C LEU A 115 13.53 11.33 -25.79
N VAL A 116 13.53 11.77 -24.53
CA VAL A 116 14.62 12.51 -23.90
C VAL A 116 15.49 11.54 -23.11
N LEU A 117 16.76 11.44 -23.48
CA LEU A 117 17.75 10.62 -22.79
C LEU A 117 18.82 11.51 -22.16
N ALA A 118 19.02 11.39 -20.85
CA ALA A 118 20.04 12.16 -20.15
C ALA A 118 21.11 11.26 -19.54
N SER A 119 22.37 11.62 -19.76
CA SER A 119 23.54 10.99 -19.14
C SER A 119 24.70 11.97 -19.22
N ARG A 120 25.28 12.33 -18.08
CA ARG A 120 26.37 13.30 -18.00
C ARG A 120 27.51 12.97 -18.97
N GLY A 121 28.03 11.74 -18.93
CA GLY A 121 29.10 11.30 -19.84
C GLY A 121 28.60 10.75 -21.19
N GLY A 122 27.29 10.56 -21.36
CA GLY A 122 26.67 10.01 -22.57
C GLY A 122 27.06 8.56 -22.92
N ARG A 123 27.61 7.82 -21.95
CA ARG A 123 28.11 6.43 -22.12
C ARG A 123 27.38 5.40 -21.26
N THR A 124 26.28 5.77 -20.63
CA THR A 124 25.47 4.87 -19.81
C THR A 124 24.96 3.71 -20.66
N GLU A 125 25.43 2.50 -20.40
CA GLU A 125 25.23 1.32 -21.25
C GLU A 125 23.75 0.96 -21.39
N GLU A 126 22.96 1.17 -20.34
CA GLU A 126 21.54 0.84 -20.31
C GLU A 126 20.69 1.76 -21.22
N LEU A 127 21.18 2.96 -21.53
CA LEU A 127 20.46 3.92 -22.38
C LEU A 127 20.72 3.71 -23.88
N LEU A 128 21.82 3.06 -24.26
CA LEU A 128 22.17 2.87 -25.66
C LEU A 128 21.20 1.94 -26.41
N PRO A 129 20.73 0.81 -25.85
CA PRO A 129 19.72 -0.01 -26.51
C PRO A 129 18.40 0.74 -26.67
N MET A 130 18.02 1.58 -25.69
CA MET A 130 16.83 2.43 -25.80
C MET A 130 16.93 3.43 -26.94
N LEU A 131 18.08 4.10 -27.06
CA LEU A 131 18.40 5.00 -28.17
C LEU A 131 18.22 4.29 -29.51
N LEU A 132 18.81 3.11 -29.67
CA LEU A 132 18.72 2.33 -30.91
C LEU A 132 17.30 1.89 -31.22
N ALA A 133 16.54 1.46 -30.20
CA ALA A 133 15.14 1.08 -30.37
C ALA A 133 14.25 2.26 -30.78
N ALA A 134 14.45 3.44 -30.17
CA ALA A 134 13.75 4.66 -30.52
C ALA A 134 14.02 5.09 -31.97
N ILE A 135 15.28 5.04 -32.41
CA ILE A 135 15.65 5.32 -33.82
C ILE A 135 14.93 4.36 -34.78
N ARG A 136 14.90 3.06 -34.49
CA ARG A 136 14.19 2.08 -35.33
C ARG A 136 12.69 2.35 -35.40
N LYS A 137 12.10 2.84 -34.30
CA LYS A 137 10.69 3.26 -34.21
C LYS A 137 10.41 4.63 -34.84
N ARG A 138 11.43 5.35 -35.33
CA ARG A 138 11.32 6.73 -35.83
C ARG A 138 10.73 7.69 -34.77
N VAL A 139 11.13 7.47 -33.52
CA VAL A 139 10.94 8.40 -32.41
C VAL A 139 12.07 9.43 -32.47
N HIS A 140 11.75 10.70 -32.29
CA HIS A 140 12.73 11.77 -32.20
C HIS A 140 13.49 11.65 -30.87
N VAL A 141 14.83 11.64 -30.91
CA VAL A 141 15.63 11.50 -29.70
C VAL A 141 16.37 12.80 -29.37
N ILE A 142 16.17 13.29 -28.15
CA ILE A 142 16.89 14.42 -27.56
C ILE A 142 17.87 13.87 -26.52
N ALA A 143 19.17 14.08 -26.69
CA ALA A 143 20.19 13.71 -25.72
C ALA A 143 20.62 14.91 -24.87
N VAL A 144 20.81 14.70 -23.58
CA VAL A 144 21.37 15.69 -22.64
C VAL A 144 22.66 15.13 -22.06
N THR A 145 23.79 15.72 -22.41
CA THR A 145 25.13 15.16 -22.12
C THR A 145 26.22 16.24 -22.17
N GLU A 146 27.30 16.05 -21.42
CA GLU A 146 28.52 16.87 -21.52
C GLU A 146 29.39 16.48 -22.72
N ASN A 147 29.16 15.31 -23.29
CA ASN A 147 29.98 14.79 -24.38
C ASN A 147 29.11 14.54 -25.63
N PRO A 148 29.01 15.51 -26.56
CA PRO A 148 28.29 15.35 -27.82
C PRO A 148 28.85 14.22 -28.70
N ASP A 149 30.13 13.88 -28.55
CA ASP A 149 30.81 12.78 -29.26
C ASP A 149 30.57 11.40 -28.65
N SER A 150 29.81 11.31 -27.55
CA SER A 150 29.44 10.05 -26.91
C SER A 150 28.48 9.21 -27.75
N GLY A 151 28.29 7.94 -27.37
CA GLY A 151 27.33 7.06 -28.04
C GLY A 151 25.91 7.61 -28.01
N LEU A 152 25.52 8.24 -26.89
CA LEU A 152 24.23 8.91 -26.76
C LEU A 152 24.15 10.17 -27.64
N GLY A 153 25.19 11.01 -27.63
CA GLY A 153 25.22 12.26 -28.39
C GLY A 153 25.18 12.04 -29.89
N ARG A 154 25.95 11.09 -30.42
CA ARG A 154 26.00 10.80 -31.87
C ARG A 154 24.75 10.13 -32.43
N GLY A 155 23.99 9.43 -31.58
CA GLY A 155 22.76 8.75 -32.01
C GLY A 155 21.51 9.61 -31.89
N ALA A 156 21.56 10.73 -31.17
CA ALA A 156 20.42 11.61 -30.98
C ALA A 156 20.25 12.60 -32.14
N GLU A 157 19.01 13.02 -32.37
CA GLU A 157 18.67 14.03 -33.37
C GLU A 157 19.01 15.44 -32.88
N VAL A 158 18.81 15.68 -31.58
CA VAL A 158 19.18 16.93 -30.92
C VAL A 158 20.03 16.61 -29.69
N VAL A 159 21.14 17.31 -29.53
CA VAL A 159 21.99 17.22 -28.34
C VAL A 159 21.95 18.54 -27.60
N LEU A 160 21.50 18.51 -26.35
CA LEU A 160 21.57 19.63 -25.42
C LEU A 160 22.83 19.49 -24.57
N PRO A 161 23.85 20.34 -24.79
CA PRO A 161 25.09 20.26 -24.03
C PRO A 161 24.86 20.73 -22.59
N ILE A 162 25.44 20.00 -21.64
CA ILE A 162 25.61 20.45 -20.24
C ILE A 162 27.10 20.46 -19.90
N HIS A 163 27.50 21.18 -18.86
CA HIS A 163 28.89 21.19 -18.39
C HIS A 163 28.91 21.34 -16.87
N ILE A 164 29.54 20.40 -16.18
CA ILE A 164 29.70 20.37 -14.73
C ILE A 164 31.19 20.18 -14.42
N GLU A 165 31.81 21.19 -13.82
CA GLU A 165 33.21 21.09 -13.38
C GLU A 165 33.34 20.38 -12.03
N ARG A 166 32.38 20.61 -11.13
CA ARG A 166 32.51 20.20 -9.73
C ARG A 166 31.19 19.79 -9.07
N GLU A 167 31.19 18.61 -8.49
CA GLU A 167 30.18 18.13 -7.54
C GLU A 167 30.47 18.67 -6.13
N THR A 168 29.42 18.76 -5.31
CA THR A 168 29.54 19.30 -3.94
C THR A 168 30.37 18.42 -3.02
N ASP A 169 30.54 17.13 -3.37
CA ASP A 169 31.30 16.19 -2.57
C ASP A 169 32.84 16.33 -2.76
N PRO A 170 33.66 15.92 -1.78
CA PRO A 170 35.12 16.02 -1.87
C PRO A 170 35.74 15.21 -3.01
N PHE A 171 35.08 14.14 -3.45
CA PHE A 171 35.59 13.16 -4.42
C PHE A 171 35.11 13.43 -5.85
N ASN A 172 34.21 14.40 -6.04
CA ASN A 172 33.66 14.77 -7.34
C ASN A 172 32.92 13.63 -8.04
N SER A 173 32.21 12.80 -7.27
CA SER A 173 31.64 11.53 -7.74
C SER A 173 30.15 11.36 -7.45
N GLN A 174 29.60 12.10 -6.47
CA GLN A 174 28.18 12.08 -6.19
C GLN A 174 27.46 13.00 -7.15
N GLY A 175 26.38 12.54 -7.78
CA GLY A 175 25.60 13.33 -8.74
C GLY A 175 24.75 14.41 -8.08
N THR A 176 25.38 15.37 -7.39
CA THR A 176 24.72 16.46 -6.65
C THR A 176 24.54 17.69 -7.54
N THR A 177 25.62 18.36 -7.89
CA THR A 177 25.60 19.52 -8.79
C THR A 177 25.04 19.14 -10.16
N SER A 178 25.38 17.95 -10.66
CA SER A 178 24.84 17.44 -11.93
C SER A 178 23.32 17.31 -11.94
N PHE A 179 22.71 16.91 -10.83
CA PHE A 179 21.26 16.85 -10.69
C PHE A 179 20.62 18.23 -10.72
N VAL A 180 21.23 19.19 -10.03
CA VAL A 180 20.75 20.58 -9.95
C VAL A 180 20.81 21.26 -11.32
N VAL A 181 21.96 21.18 -12.01
CA VAL A 181 22.16 21.76 -13.35
C VAL A 181 21.18 21.16 -14.36
N MET A 182 20.97 19.85 -14.31
CA MET A 182 20.04 19.18 -15.22
C MET A 182 18.58 19.54 -14.95
N SER A 183 18.20 19.66 -13.67
CA SER A 183 16.85 20.09 -13.30
C SER A 183 16.59 21.54 -13.76
N ALA A 184 17.56 22.44 -13.56
CA ALA A 184 17.47 23.82 -14.03
C ALA A 184 17.31 23.91 -15.57
N LEU A 185 18.03 23.07 -16.33
CA LEU A 185 17.85 22.96 -17.77
C LEU A 185 16.43 22.48 -18.15
N PHE A 186 15.91 21.49 -17.43
CA PHE A 186 14.57 20.95 -17.66
C PHE A 186 13.45 21.94 -17.33
N ASP A 187 13.61 22.73 -16.27
CA ASP A 187 12.71 23.83 -15.92
C ASP A 187 12.70 24.90 -17.04
N ALA A 188 13.89 25.22 -17.58
CA ALA A 188 14.02 26.16 -18.70
C ALA A 188 13.38 25.62 -19.99
N LEU A 189 13.54 24.32 -20.29
CA LEU A 189 12.87 23.67 -21.42
C LEU A 189 11.35 23.71 -21.28
N GLN A 190 10.81 23.39 -20.10
CA GLN A 190 9.38 23.48 -19.83
C GLN A 190 8.87 24.90 -20.07
N THR A 191 9.57 25.91 -19.54
CA THR A 191 9.23 27.32 -19.72
C THR A 191 9.15 27.70 -21.20
N ALA A 192 10.16 27.31 -22.00
CA ALA A 192 10.18 27.57 -23.43
C ALA A 192 9.06 26.82 -24.19
N VAL A 193 8.72 25.59 -23.79
CA VAL A 193 7.58 24.84 -24.35
C VAL A 193 6.25 25.50 -24.02
N MET A 194 6.07 26.03 -22.80
CA MET A 194 4.88 26.80 -22.42
C MET A 194 4.71 28.04 -23.30
N GLU A 195 5.79 28.82 -23.49
CA GLU A 195 5.77 30.00 -24.36
C GLU A 195 5.45 29.62 -25.81
N ARG A 196 6.04 28.53 -26.31
CA ARG A 196 5.84 28.06 -27.69
C ARG A 196 4.42 27.54 -27.95
N THR A 197 3.83 26.84 -26.98
CA THR A 197 2.47 26.31 -27.07
C THR A 197 1.40 27.36 -26.73
N GLY A 198 1.81 28.53 -26.24
CA GLY A 198 0.90 29.56 -25.77
C GLY A 198 0.10 29.11 -24.54
N TYR A 199 0.69 28.24 -23.71
CA TYR A 199 0.04 27.66 -22.55
C TYR A 199 -0.38 28.73 -21.54
N LYS A 200 -1.66 28.71 -21.16
CA LYS A 200 -2.27 29.76 -20.33
C LYS A 200 -2.52 29.31 -18.89
N GLU A 201 -2.63 30.28 -18.00
CA GLU A 201 -2.94 30.07 -16.59
C GLU A 201 -4.27 29.31 -16.38
N GLU A 202 -5.25 29.49 -17.27
CA GLU A 202 -6.52 28.75 -17.24
C GLU A 202 -6.39 27.27 -17.60
N GLN A 203 -5.40 26.90 -18.41
CA GLN A 203 -5.09 25.49 -18.70
C GLN A 203 -4.36 24.87 -17.52
N PHE A 204 -3.43 25.63 -16.91
CA PHE A 204 -2.74 25.22 -15.69
C PHE A 204 -3.74 24.92 -14.55
N ALA A 205 -4.75 25.77 -14.36
CA ALA A 205 -5.79 25.57 -13.36
C ALA A 205 -6.63 24.29 -13.57
N ARG A 206 -6.87 23.88 -14.82
CA ARG A 206 -7.67 22.68 -15.14
C ARG A 206 -6.95 21.38 -14.78
N ASN A 207 -5.63 21.34 -14.99
CA ASN A 207 -4.82 20.16 -14.69
C ASN A 207 -4.32 20.10 -13.23
N HIS A 208 -4.61 21.14 -12.43
CA HIS A 208 -4.29 21.19 -11.00
C HIS A 208 -5.57 21.43 -10.17
N PRO A 209 -6.49 20.44 -10.11
CA PRO A 209 -7.81 20.61 -9.51
C PRO A 209 -7.78 20.71 -7.98
N GLY A 210 -6.65 20.39 -7.33
CA GLY A 210 -6.48 20.38 -5.88
C GLY A 210 -5.23 21.12 -5.39
N GLY A 211 -5.04 21.16 -4.07
CA GLY A 211 -3.91 21.82 -3.43
C GLY A 211 -3.99 23.36 -3.40
N ALA A 212 -3.04 23.99 -2.69
CA ALA A 212 -3.01 25.44 -2.49
C ALA A 212 -2.96 26.24 -3.81
N VAL A 213 -2.25 25.71 -4.81
CA VAL A 213 -2.13 26.31 -6.15
C VAL A 213 -3.47 26.25 -6.90
N GLY A 214 -4.17 25.11 -6.89
CA GLY A 214 -5.48 24.97 -7.52
C GLY A 214 -6.56 25.88 -6.89
N GLU A 215 -6.54 26.05 -5.57
CA GLU A 215 -7.48 26.94 -4.86
C GLU A 215 -7.21 28.43 -5.12
N GLN A 216 -5.95 28.81 -5.29
CA GLN A 216 -5.56 30.16 -5.67
C GLN A 216 -6.01 30.48 -7.10
N LEU A 217 -5.83 29.52 -8.02
CA LEU A 217 -6.21 29.67 -9.43
C LEU A 217 -7.73 29.71 -9.62
N LYS A 218 -8.49 28.86 -8.93
CA LYS A 218 -9.98 28.90 -8.95
C LYS A 218 -10.53 30.23 -8.47
N ARG A 219 -9.95 30.81 -7.39
CA ARG A 219 -10.32 32.15 -6.90
C ARG A 219 -9.98 33.25 -7.89
N LYS A 220 -8.83 33.15 -8.57
CA LYS A 220 -8.35 34.16 -9.51
C LYS A 220 -9.14 34.15 -10.84
N LEU A 221 -9.59 32.98 -11.29
CA LEU A 221 -10.19 32.78 -12.61
C LEU A 221 -11.73 32.68 -12.60
N GLY A 222 -12.36 32.69 -11.42
CA GLY A 222 -13.83 32.79 -11.31
C GLY A 222 -14.60 31.58 -11.82
N PHE A 223 -14.00 30.38 -11.80
CA PHE A 223 -14.71 29.14 -12.16
C PHE A 223 -15.80 28.81 -11.14
N GLU A 224 -17.05 29.20 -11.44
CA GLU A 224 -18.24 28.71 -10.75
C GLU A 224 -18.51 27.24 -11.13
N LYS A 225 -19.05 26.45 -10.19
CA LYS A 225 -19.37 25.03 -10.39
C LYS A 225 -20.45 24.88 -11.45
N GLU A 226 -20.11 24.38 -12.64
CA GLU A 226 -21.11 23.81 -13.57
C GLU A 226 -21.43 22.38 -13.13
N GLU A 227 -22.67 22.19 -12.66
CA GLU A 227 -23.27 20.87 -12.37
C GLU A 227 -23.56 20.15 -13.69
N ASN A 228 -22.80 19.10 -14.01
CA ASN A 228 -23.15 18.19 -15.10
C ASN A 228 -23.83 16.94 -14.52
N SER A 229 -25.12 16.83 -14.81
CA SER A 229 -26.04 15.81 -14.29
C SER A 229 -25.88 14.47 -15.02
N LEU A 230 -25.23 13.49 -14.37
CA LEU A 230 -25.42 12.06 -14.65
C LEU A 230 -25.69 11.37 -13.32
N SER A 231 -26.95 11.01 -13.09
CA SER A 231 -27.46 10.50 -11.82
C SER A 231 -27.09 9.03 -11.60
N VAL A 232 -26.00 8.80 -10.87
CA VAL A 232 -25.82 7.58 -10.08
C VAL A 232 -26.36 7.88 -8.69
N ARG A 233 -27.33 7.09 -8.22
CA ARG A 233 -27.88 7.24 -6.86
C ARG A 233 -26.83 6.76 -5.85
N GLU A 234 -26.12 7.73 -5.26
CA GLU A 234 -25.28 7.52 -4.09
C GLU A 234 -26.12 7.04 -2.89
N PRO A 235 -25.61 6.11 -2.06
CA PRO A 235 -26.21 5.84 -0.77
C PRO A 235 -26.01 7.07 0.13
N ALA A 236 -27.09 7.47 0.80
CA ALA A 236 -27.17 8.68 1.62
C ALA A 236 -26.05 8.76 2.68
N PHE A 237 -24.98 9.49 2.36
CA PHE A 237 -24.12 10.11 3.35
C PHE A 237 -24.65 11.52 3.64
N CYS A 238 -24.91 11.78 4.91
CA CYS A 238 -25.46 13.03 5.40
C CYS A 238 -24.63 14.24 4.95
N SER A 239 -25.25 15.14 4.18
CA SER A 239 -24.70 16.46 3.87
C SER A 239 -24.52 17.27 5.15
N ALA A 240 -23.28 17.59 5.53
CA ALA A 240 -23.00 18.57 6.56
C ALA A 240 -23.32 19.99 6.05
N LYS A 241 -24.08 20.76 6.83
CA LYS A 241 -24.25 22.19 6.64
C LYS A 241 -22.91 22.88 6.92
N GLN A 242 -22.28 23.47 5.90
CA GLN A 242 -21.18 24.41 6.10
C GLN A 242 -21.70 25.66 6.80
N GLY A 243 -21.33 25.81 8.07
CA GLY A 243 -21.66 26.96 8.91
C GLY A 243 -20.83 26.96 10.18
N GLY A 244 -19.51 27.16 10.05
CA GLY A 244 -18.54 27.24 11.15
C GLY A 244 -17.16 26.77 10.69
N THR A 245 -16.09 27.50 10.99
CA THR A 245 -14.72 27.35 10.44
C THR A 245 -13.93 26.12 10.93
N GLY A 246 -14.59 25.05 11.39
CA GLY A 246 -13.97 23.82 11.89
C GLY A 246 -14.87 22.61 11.69
N MET A 247 -14.28 21.41 11.72
CA MET A 247 -15.01 20.15 11.60
C MET A 247 -15.64 19.78 12.94
N GLU A 248 -16.91 19.37 12.93
CA GLU A 248 -17.60 18.91 14.14
C GLU A 248 -17.97 17.44 14.00
N ILE A 249 -17.41 16.59 14.86
CA ILE A 249 -17.72 15.16 14.93
C ILE A 249 -18.54 14.89 16.19
N THR A 250 -19.62 14.12 16.05
CA THR A 250 -20.39 13.60 17.18
C THR A 250 -20.24 12.07 17.27
N ILE A 251 -19.90 11.58 18.46
CA ILE A 251 -19.82 10.15 18.77
C ILE A 251 -20.93 9.82 19.77
N ASP A 252 -21.82 8.89 19.42
CA ASP A 252 -22.94 8.51 20.27
C ASP A 252 -22.79 7.07 20.77
N PHE A 253 -22.17 6.92 21.94
CA PHE A 253 -21.91 5.61 22.54
C PHE A 253 -23.17 4.90 23.06
N SER A 254 -24.32 5.59 23.08
CA SER A 254 -25.62 4.94 23.35
C SER A 254 -26.19 4.22 22.12
N LYS A 255 -25.60 4.42 20.93
CA LYS A 255 -26.09 3.89 19.66
C LYS A 255 -25.08 2.96 19.01
N THR A 256 -25.14 1.69 19.39
CA THR A 256 -24.47 0.61 18.67
C THR A 256 -25.05 0.47 17.27
N CYS A 257 -24.19 0.39 16.25
CA CYS A 257 -24.57 0.23 14.84
C CYS A 257 -23.99 -1.01 14.17
N GLY A 258 -23.21 -1.83 14.87
CA GLY A 258 -22.64 -3.08 14.35
C GLY A 258 -21.56 -3.66 15.26
N ARG A 259 -20.82 -4.63 14.74
CA ARG A 259 -19.61 -5.17 15.38
C ARG A 259 -18.37 -4.70 14.63
N ILE A 260 -17.31 -4.38 15.35
CA ILE A 260 -15.98 -4.17 14.76
C ILE A 260 -15.49 -5.52 14.21
N LYS A 261 -15.23 -5.55 12.91
CA LYS A 261 -14.76 -6.74 12.20
C LYS A 261 -13.23 -6.81 12.25
N PRO A 262 -12.63 -7.99 12.06
CA PRO A 262 -11.17 -8.16 12.03
C PRO A 262 -10.55 -7.61 10.74
N MET A 263 -10.49 -6.27 10.63
CA MET A 263 -9.91 -5.57 9.47
C MET A 263 -8.38 -5.43 9.55
N HIS A 264 -7.78 -5.81 10.69
CA HIS A 264 -6.36 -5.65 11.00
C HIS A 264 -5.60 -6.99 11.05
N GLY A 265 -6.04 -7.98 10.28
CA GLY A 265 -5.24 -9.19 10.00
C GLY A 265 -4.03 -8.87 9.13
N VAL A 266 -3.11 -9.81 9.03
CA VAL A 266 -1.91 -9.67 8.19
C VAL A 266 -1.65 -10.94 7.37
N ASN A 267 -0.89 -10.79 6.29
CA ASN A 267 -0.12 -11.90 5.75
C ASN A 267 1.14 -12.08 6.62
N ASN A 268 1.64 -13.32 6.68
CA ASN A 268 2.83 -13.77 7.40
C ASN A 268 2.99 -13.21 8.82
N VAL A 269 4.21 -13.33 9.35
CA VAL A 269 4.64 -12.85 10.66
C VAL A 269 6.11 -12.44 10.56
N PRO A 270 6.64 -11.61 11.49
CA PRO A 270 8.05 -11.22 11.50
C PRO A 270 8.95 -12.37 12.00
N PHE A 271 8.92 -13.51 11.30
CA PHE A 271 9.71 -14.67 11.64
C PHE A 271 11.20 -14.44 11.37
N VAL A 272 12.00 -14.49 12.44
CA VAL A 272 13.46 -14.42 12.39
C VAL A 272 13.98 -15.68 13.10
N PRO A 273 14.24 -16.78 12.36
CA PRO A 273 14.60 -18.07 12.96
C PRO A 273 15.79 -18.00 13.93
N GLN A 274 16.77 -17.13 13.65
CA GLN A 274 18.02 -17.01 14.42
C GLN A 274 17.87 -16.19 15.70
N ASP A 275 16.73 -15.53 15.89
CA ASP A 275 16.53 -14.57 16.96
C ASP A 275 16.03 -15.21 18.26
N TYR A 276 15.54 -16.47 18.23
CA TYR A 276 15.01 -17.19 19.41
C TYR A 276 13.99 -16.37 20.25
N GLY A 277 13.31 -15.40 19.63
CA GLY A 277 12.37 -14.50 20.30
C GLY A 277 12.99 -13.28 20.98
N ASN A 278 14.27 -12.97 20.76
CA ASN A 278 14.98 -11.88 21.44
C ASN A 278 14.71 -10.49 20.84
N SER A 279 14.29 -10.38 19.58
CA SER A 279 13.96 -9.11 18.91
C SER A 279 12.67 -8.49 19.42
N GLY A 280 11.81 -9.28 20.07
CA GLY A 280 10.48 -8.85 20.51
C GLY A 280 9.50 -8.57 19.36
N LEU A 281 9.85 -8.83 18.09
CA LEU A 281 8.98 -8.54 16.95
C LEU A 281 7.69 -9.37 16.95
N PHE A 282 7.76 -10.64 17.37
CA PHE A 282 6.54 -11.43 17.56
C PHE A 282 5.64 -10.89 18.66
N GLN A 283 6.22 -10.39 19.76
CA GLN A 283 5.45 -9.78 20.84
C GLN A 283 4.67 -8.56 20.33
N LYS A 284 5.23 -7.81 19.36
CA LYS A 284 4.52 -6.71 18.69
C LYS A 284 3.24 -7.17 18.00
N MET A 285 3.19 -8.37 17.45
CA MET A 285 1.95 -8.90 16.86
C MET A 285 0.85 -9.07 17.91
N SER A 286 1.22 -9.54 19.10
CA SER A 286 0.28 -9.69 20.23
C SER A 286 -0.15 -8.33 20.80
N GLU A 287 0.78 -7.37 20.92
CA GLU A 287 0.49 -5.99 21.35
C GLU A 287 -0.46 -5.27 20.37
N ALA A 288 -0.28 -5.48 19.06
CA ALA A 288 -1.19 -4.98 18.04
C ALA A 288 -2.48 -5.81 17.90
N GLY A 289 -2.63 -6.88 18.70
CA GLY A 289 -3.81 -7.74 18.72
C GLY A 289 -4.21 -8.28 17.36
N ILE A 290 -3.22 -8.67 16.54
CA ILE A 290 -3.46 -9.20 15.19
C ILE A 290 -4.34 -10.47 15.29
N PRO A 291 -5.50 -10.53 14.61
CA PRO A 291 -6.43 -11.64 14.73
C PRO A 291 -6.03 -12.83 13.85
N PHE A 292 -5.49 -12.56 12.65
CA PHE A 292 -5.17 -13.57 11.64
C PHE A 292 -3.78 -13.36 11.06
N SER A 293 -3.11 -14.47 10.77
CA SER A 293 -1.92 -14.52 9.92
C SER A 293 -2.17 -15.45 8.73
N ARG A 294 -2.29 -14.87 7.53
CA ARG A 294 -2.42 -15.63 6.27
C ARG A 294 -1.06 -16.07 5.75
N LEU A 295 -0.99 -17.34 5.36
CA LEU A 295 0.25 -18.02 5.03
C LEU A 295 0.48 -18.06 3.51
N HIS A 296 0.93 -16.94 2.95
CA HIS A 296 1.31 -16.81 1.54
C HIS A 296 2.68 -16.14 1.44
N ASP A 297 3.52 -16.53 0.48
CA ASP A 297 4.90 -16.05 0.37
C ASP A 297 5.71 -16.21 1.66
N THR A 298 5.38 -17.25 2.41
CA THR A 298 6.00 -17.52 3.70
C THR A 298 7.46 -17.92 3.51
N GLY A 299 8.36 -17.04 3.95
CA GLY A 299 9.81 -17.26 3.90
C GLY A 299 10.49 -17.01 5.25
N GLY A 300 11.79 -17.30 5.30
CA GLY A 300 12.65 -17.03 6.44
C GLY A 300 14.13 -17.14 6.05
N ASP A 301 15.03 -17.04 7.03
CA ASP A 301 16.48 -17.11 6.80
C ASP A 301 16.94 -18.43 6.14
N TRP A 302 16.10 -19.47 6.21
CA TRP A 302 16.35 -20.78 5.60
C TRP A 302 15.78 -20.90 4.17
N GLY A 303 15.16 -19.85 3.63
CA GLY A 303 14.54 -19.83 2.29
C GLY A 303 13.05 -20.19 2.31
N GLY A 304 12.30 -19.78 1.28
CA GLY A 304 10.86 -20.05 1.14
C GLY A 304 10.50 -21.52 0.87
N THR A 305 11.49 -22.37 0.56
CA THR A 305 11.32 -23.78 0.14
C THR A 305 11.15 -24.77 1.29
N HIS A 306 10.85 -24.30 2.50
CA HIS A 306 10.75 -25.17 3.69
C HIS A 306 9.43 -25.01 4.46
N TYR A 307 8.59 -24.04 4.11
CA TYR A 307 7.42 -23.70 4.89
C TYR A 307 6.12 -24.26 4.27
N VAL A 308 5.04 -23.50 4.37
CA VAL A 308 3.63 -23.91 4.26
C VAL A 308 3.21 -24.44 2.89
N ASP A 309 3.99 -24.19 1.84
CA ASP A 309 3.67 -24.62 0.49
C ASP A 309 3.59 -26.15 0.41
N ILE A 310 2.58 -26.65 -0.29
CA ILE A 310 2.29 -28.08 -0.33
C ILE A 310 3.49 -28.88 -0.84
N ALA A 311 4.23 -28.35 -1.82
CA ALA A 311 5.41 -29.03 -2.35
C ALA A 311 6.60 -29.10 -1.37
N ASN A 312 6.63 -28.24 -0.35
CA ASN A 312 7.62 -28.32 0.71
C ASN A 312 7.16 -29.27 1.81
N VAL A 313 5.87 -29.21 2.16
CA VAL A 313 5.27 -30.06 3.20
C VAL A 313 5.11 -31.51 2.72
N PHE A 314 4.93 -31.74 1.43
CA PHE A 314 4.82 -33.06 0.80
C PHE A 314 5.79 -33.13 -0.40
N PRO A 315 7.08 -33.40 -0.16
CA PRO A 315 8.13 -33.23 -1.17
C PRO A 315 8.15 -34.30 -2.27
N ASP A 316 7.56 -35.47 -2.02
CA ASP A 316 7.48 -36.57 -2.99
C ASP A 316 6.01 -36.85 -3.33
N PHE A 317 5.53 -36.30 -4.45
CA PHE A 317 4.16 -36.48 -4.90
C PHE A 317 3.82 -37.91 -5.33
N ASP A 318 4.80 -38.82 -5.46
CA ASP A 318 4.54 -40.25 -5.70
C ASP A 318 4.29 -41.01 -4.39
N ALA A 319 4.69 -40.46 -3.24
CA ALA A 319 4.52 -41.08 -1.93
C ALA A 319 3.05 -41.24 -1.52
N ASP A 320 2.83 -42.02 -0.45
CA ASP A 320 1.51 -42.29 0.11
C ASP A 320 1.06 -41.13 1.02
N PRO A 321 -0.05 -40.44 0.70
CA PRO A 321 -0.56 -39.35 1.54
C PRO A 321 -1.10 -39.81 2.90
N GLU A 322 -1.32 -41.11 3.14
CA GLU A 322 -1.69 -41.63 4.46
C GLU A 322 -0.49 -41.95 5.36
N ASP A 323 0.73 -41.94 4.82
CA ASP A 323 1.94 -42.12 5.61
C ASP A 323 2.47 -40.77 6.06
N ILE A 324 2.54 -40.58 7.38
CA ILE A 324 3.12 -39.36 7.98
C ILE A 324 4.58 -39.15 7.59
N ALA A 325 5.33 -40.21 7.29
CA ALA A 325 6.73 -40.10 6.89
C ALA A 325 6.91 -39.45 5.51
N SER A 326 5.83 -39.34 4.72
CA SER A 326 5.82 -38.64 3.44
C SER A 326 5.74 -37.12 3.58
N TYR A 327 5.52 -36.60 4.79
CA TYR A 327 5.37 -35.17 5.08
C TYR A 327 6.61 -34.61 5.80
N ASP A 328 7.00 -33.38 5.45
CA ASP A 328 7.98 -32.58 6.20
C ASP A 328 7.29 -31.37 6.84
N PHE A 329 6.94 -31.51 8.12
CA PHE A 329 6.29 -30.46 8.89
C PHE A 329 7.27 -29.57 9.67
N ALA A 330 8.57 -29.89 9.73
CA ALA A 330 9.45 -29.39 10.79
C ALA A 330 9.52 -27.85 10.89
N PHE A 331 9.62 -27.15 9.76
CA PHE A 331 9.66 -25.69 9.73
C PHE A 331 8.28 -25.05 9.81
N THR A 332 7.28 -25.68 9.20
CA THR A 332 5.89 -25.21 9.28
C THR A 332 5.36 -25.30 10.71
N ASP A 333 5.64 -26.39 11.43
CA ASP A 333 5.30 -26.56 12.85
C ASP A 333 5.88 -25.44 13.70
N ARG A 334 7.18 -25.14 13.51
CA ARG A 334 7.84 -24.08 14.24
C ARG A 334 7.20 -22.71 14.01
N LEU A 335 6.80 -22.42 12.78
CA LEU A 335 6.10 -21.19 12.41
C LEU A 335 4.72 -21.14 13.07
N MET A 336 3.93 -22.20 12.92
CA MET A 336 2.55 -22.30 13.39
C MET A 336 2.48 -22.21 14.93
N GLU A 337 3.43 -22.82 15.63
CA GLU A 337 3.58 -22.67 17.08
C GLU A 337 3.75 -21.21 17.51
N GLU A 338 4.59 -20.43 16.83
CA GLU A 338 4.80 -19.02 17.17
C GLU A 338 3.56 -18.18 16.85
N ILE A 339 2.88 -18.44 15.73
CA ILE A 339 1.62 -17.75 15.38
C ILE A 339 0.59 -17.94 16.50
N VAL A 340 0.32 -19.19 16.88
CA VAL A 340 -0.67 -19.51 17.93
C VAL A 340 -0.23 -19.00 19.30
N LYS A 341 1.06 -19.14 19.64
CA LYS A 341 1.64 -18.68 20.92
C LYS A 341 1.43 -17.18 21.15
N TYR A 342 1.45 -16.36 20.10
CA TYR A 342 1.23 -14.92 20.20
C TYR A 342 -0.22 -14.49 19.92
N GLY A 343 -1.17 -15.43 19.93
CA GLY A 343 -2.60 -15.16 19.95
C GLY A 343 -3.22 -14.91 18.57
N MET A 344 -2.48 -15.17 17.49
CA MET A 344 -3.00 -15.11 16.12
C MET A 344 -3.60 -16.45 15.73
N GLU A 345 -4.67 -16.43 14.95
CA GLU A 345 -5.18 -17.61 14.28
C GLU A 345 -4.52 -17.75 12.90
N PRO A 346 -3.92 -18.92 12.57
CA PRO A 346 -3.46 -19.17 11.22
C PRO A 346 -4.60 -19.16 10.21
N PHE A 347 -4.38 -18.55 9.06
CA PHE A 347 -5.24 -18.66 7.88
C PHE A 347 -4.43 -19.40 6.82
N TYR A 348 -4.68 -20.70 6.67
CA TYR A 348 -3.80 -21.60 5.93
C TYR A 348 -4.19 -21.62 4.45
N ARG A 349 -3.23 -21.32 3.57
CA ARG A 349 -3.42 -21.37 2.12
C ARG A 349 -2.81 -22.67 1.58
N LEU A 350 -3.67 -23.52 1.04
CA LEU A 350 -3.37 -24.80 0.42
C LEU A 350 -2.97 -24.59 -1.04
N GLY A 351 -1.67 -24.61 -1.33
CA GLY A 351 -1.14 -24.52 -2.70
C GLY A 351 0.35 -24.20 -2.72
N CYS A 352 0.77 -23.39 -3.69
CA CYS A 352 2.14 -22.86 -3.79
C CYS A 352 2.20 -21.33 -3.68
N SER A 353 3.33 -20.79 -3.22
CA SER A 353 3.65 -19.36 -3.25
C SER A 353 4.08 -18.93 -4.66
N ILE A 354 4.20 -17.61 -4.91
CA ILE A 354 4.45 -17.10 -6.25
C ILE A 354 5.83 -17.48 -6.80
N GLU A 355 5.88 -17.90 -8.07
CA GLU A 355 7.13 -18.17 -8.79
C GLU A 355 7.45 -17.01 -9.75
N ASN A 356 8.03 -15.93 -9.22
CA ASN A 356 8.36 -14.72 -9.98
C ASN A 356 9.29 -14.96 -11.21
N LEU A 357 10.03 -16.07 -11.23
CA LEU A 357 10.94 -16.45 -12.32
C LEU A 357 10.41 -17.62 -13.17
N GLN A 358 9.09 -17.84 -13.17
CA GLN A 358 8.43 -18.92 -13.91
C GLN A 358 8.84 -18.97 -15.40
N HIS A 359 9.06 -17.79 -16.02
CA HIS A 359 9.40 -17.66 -17.44
C HIS A 359 10.78 -18.23 -17.77
N ILE A 360 11.65 -18.34 -16.76
CA ILE A 360 12.90 -19.11 -16.84
C ILE A 360 12.57 -20.58 -16.62
N ARG A 361 11.90 -20.87 -15.50
CA ARG A 361 11.42 -22.21 -15.15
C ARG A 361 10.38 -22.14 -14.05
N ALA A 362 9.22 -22.73 -14.32
CA ALA A 362 8.24 -23.05 -13.29
C ALA A 362 8.55 -24.43 -12.66
N TYR A 363 8.29 -24.58 -11.36
CA TYR A 363 8.55 -25.79 -10.59
C TYR A 363 7.28 -26.41 -10.02
N HIS A 364 6.52 -25.65 -9.22
CA HIS A 364 5.45 -26.18 -8.35
C HIS A 364 4.07 -25.61 -8.66
N ILE A 365 3.95 -24.71 -9.63
CA ILE A 365 2.70 -24.03 -10.00
C ILE A 365 1.92 -24.73 -11.14
N TYR A 366 2.21 -26.00 -11.41
CA TYR A 366 1.46 -26.80 -12.38
C TYR A 366 0.20 -27.43 -11.75
N PRO A 367 -0.85 -27.65 -12.55
CA PRO A 367 -1.99 -28.44 -12.08
C PRO A 367 -1.53 -29.82 -11.59
N PRO A 368 -2.07 -30.31 -10.47
CA PRO A 368 -1.75 -31.65 -10.01
C PRO A 368 -2.26 -32.69 -11.02
N GLU A 369 -1.51 -33.77 -11.20
CA GLU A 369 -1.90 -34.87 -12.08
C GLU A 369 -3.15 -35.62 -11.58
N ASP A 370 -3.31 -35.68 -10.26
CA ASP A 370 -4.46 -36.27 -9.58
C ASP A 370 -4.98 -35.30 -8.49
N ASN A 371 -6.10 -34.63 -8.80
CA ASN A 371 -6.75 -33.69 -7.89
C ASN A 371 -7.19 -34.33 -6.57
N LEU A 372 -7.60 -35.61 -6.58
CA LEU A 372 -8.04 -36.30 -5.37
C LEU A 372 -6.83 -36.66 -4.50
N LYS A 373 -5.72 -37.11 -5.11
CA LYS A 373 -4.47 -37.30 -4.36
C LYS A 373 -4.00 -36.00 -3.73
N TRP A 374 -4.03 -34.89 -4.47
CA TRP A 374 -3.71 -33.56 -3.94
C TRP A 374 -4.62 -33.17 -2.76
N ALA A 375 -5.93 -33.43 -2.86
CA ALA A 375 -6.86 -33.19 -1.77
C ALA A 375 -6.58 -34.06 -0.52
N LYS A 376 -6.14 -35.31 -0.70
CA LYS A 376 -5.70 -36.19 0.39
C LYS A 376 -4.41 -35.73 1.05
N ILE A 377 -3.47 -35.18 0.28
CA ILE A 377 -2.29 -34.53 0.84
C ILE A 377 -2.72 -33.37 1.76
N CYS A 378 -3.66 -32.54 1.29
CA CYS A 378 -4.22 -31.46 2.11
C CYS A 378 -4.96 -31.98 3.36
N GLU A 379 -5.67 -33.11 3.26
CA GLU A 379 -6.26 -33.78 4.42
C GLU A 379 -5.20 -34.14 5.46
N GLY A 380 -4.05 -34.68 5.06
CA GLY A 380 -2.93 -34.96 5.97
C GLY A 380 -2.46 -33.72 6.73
N ILE A 381 -2.33 -32.59 6.04
CA ILE A 381 -1.97 -31.28 6.64
C ILE A 381 -3.04 -30.84 7.66
N ILE A 382 -4.33 -30.92 7.30
CA ILE A 382 -5.43 -30.54 8.20
C ILE A 382 -5.48 -31.48 9.42
N ARG A 383 -5.29 -32.79 9.22
CA ARG A 383 -5.23 -33.78 10.32
C ARG A 383 -4.06 -33.50 11.24
N HIS A 384 -2.92 -33.11 10.69
CA HIS A 384 -1.75 -32.76 11.47
C HIS A 384 -2.07 -31.55 12.37
N TYR A 385 -2.57 -30.43 11.83
CA TYR A 385 -2.76 -29.22 12.63
C TYR A 385 -4.04 -29.16 13.48
N ASN A 386 -5.12 -29.84 13.07
CA ASN A 386 -6.40 -29.80 13.78
C ASN A 386 -6.73 -31.08 14.57
N LYS A 387 -6.16 -32.24 14.19
CA LYS A 387 -6.56 -33.55 14.73
C LYS A 387 -5.43 -34.30 15.44
N GLY A 388 -4.24 -33.71 15.59
CA GLY A 388 -3.11 -34.31 16.30
C GLY A 388 -2.45 -35.48 15.55
N TRP A 389 -2.72 -35.64 14.27
CA TRP A 389 -2.16 -36.74 13.48
C TRP A 389 -0.64 -36.59 13.31
N GLY A 390 0.10 -37.69 13.37
CA GLY A 390 1.55 -37.64 13.18
C GLY A 390 2.33 -36.90 14.27
N LYS A 391 1.83 -36.87 15.51
CA LYS A 391 2.32 -36.01 16.61
C LYS A 391 2.11 -34.51 16.35
N GLY A 392 1.11 -34.16 15.55
CA GLY A 392 0.72 -32.78 15.30
C GLY A 392 -0.08 -32.15 16.44
N TYR A 393 -0.94 -31.22 16.09
CA TYR A 393 -1.57 -30.23 16.96
C TYR A 393 -3.10 -30.28 16.93
N HIS A 394 -3.70 -29.50 17.83
CA HIS A 394 -5.14 -29.24 17.89
C HIS A 394 -5.41 -27.73 17.85
N MET A 395 -4.90 -27.07 16.82
CA MET A 395 -4.96 -25.62 16.66
C MET A 395 -6.36 -25.10 16.31
N ASN A 396 -7.26 -25.97 15.83
CA ASN A 396 -8.61 -25.63 15.38
C ASN A 396 -8.63 -24.49 14.35
N ILE A 397 -7.67 -24.51 13.41
CA ILE A 397 -7.58 -23.58 12.28
C ILE A 397 -8.91 -23.63 11.52
N ARG A 398 -9.58 -22.48 11.42
CA ARG A 398 -10.89 -22.41 10.78
C ARG A 398 -10.78 -22.28 9.27
N TYR A 399 -9.89 -21.43 8.77
CA TYR A 399 -9.84 -21.04 7.37
C TYR A 399 -8.76 -21.79 6.58
N TRP A 400 -9.20 -22.42 5.49
CA TRP A 400 -8.39 -23.16 4.56
C TRP A 400 -8.69 -22.68 3.14
N GLU A 401 -7.73 -21.98 2.55
CA GLU A 401 -7.87 -21.32 1.25
C GLU A 401 -7.23 -22.15 0.15
N ILE A 402 -7.96 -22.43 -0.92
CA ILE A 402 -7.46 -23.23 -2.04
C ILE A 402 -6.75 -22.31 -3.04
N TRP A 403 -5.44 -22.48 -3.13
CA TRP A 403 -4.53 -21.83 -4.06
C TRP A 403 -4.36 -20.32 -3.86
N ASN A 404 -3.61 -19.69 -4.76
CA ASN A 404 -3.49 -18.23 -4.85
C ASN A 404 -3.47 -17.79 -6.32
N GLU A 405 -4.26 -16.78 -6.67
CA GLU A 405 -4.26 -16.08 -7.97
C GLU A 405 -4.13 -16.98 -9.22
N PRO A 406 -4.93 -18.04 -9.37
CA PRO A 406 -4.97 -18.79 -10.63
C PRO A 406 -5.40 -17.91 -11.82
N ASP A 407 -6.04 -16.77 -11.55
CA ASP A 407 -6.46 -15.77 -12.53
C ASP A 407 -5.37 -14.74 -12.89
N ASN A 408 -4.15 -14.84 -12.37
CA ASN A 408 -3.11 -13.79 -12.51
C ASN A 408 -2.79 -13.40 -13.97
N MET A 409 -2.71 -14.36 -14.88
CA MET A 409 -2.51 -14.10 -16.31
C MET A 409 -3.44 -14.98 -17.15
N PRO A 410 -3.96 -14.46 -18.28
CA PRO A 410 -4.77 -15.22 -19.22
C PRO A 410 -3.98 -16.33 -19.92
N ASP A 411 -2.71 -16.05 -20.23
CA ASP A 411 -1.80 -17.06 -20.75
C ASP A 411 -1.17 -17.84 -19.58
N ALA A 412 -1.44 -19.14 -19.54
CA ALA A 412 -0.90 -20.04 -18.54
C ALA A 412 0.64 -20.07 -18.58
N ASP A 413 1.26 -19.93 -19.75
CA ASP A 413 2.72 -19.88 -19.89
C ASP A 413 3.31 -18.59 -19.29
N GLU A 414 2.51 -17.53 -19.16
CA GLU A 414 2.92 -16.28 -18.52
C GLU A 414 2.55 -16.21 -17.03
N ASN A 415 1.60 -17.03 -16.58
CA ASN A 415 1.07 -16.99 -15.22
C ASN A 415 2.11 -17.47 -14.18
N PRO A 416 2.45 -16.65 -13.15
CA PRO A 416 3.41 -17.02 -12.10
C PRO A 416 2.82 -17.80 -10.93
N MET A 417 1.53 -18.12 -11.00
CA MET A 417 0.77 -18.74 -9.92
C MET A 417 0.10 -20.04 -10.35
N TRP A 418 -0.25 -20.18 -11.64
CA TRP A 418 -0.97 -21.36 -12.14
C TRP A 418 -0.70 -21.61 -13.62
N LYS A 419 -0.10 -22.76 -13.94
CA LYS A 419 0.21 -23.20 -15.33
C LYS A 419 -0.92 -23.96 -16.01
N GLY A 420 -2.09 -24.05 -15.38
CA GLY A 420 -3.24 -24.71 -15.98
C GLY A 420 -4.21 -23.75 -16.67
N THR A 421 -5.18 -24.34 -17.34
CA THR A 421 -6.40 -23.66 -17.78
C THR A 421 -7.30 -23.28 -16.60
N MET A 422 -8.28 -22.40 -16.84
CA MET A 422 -9.34 -22.10 -15.87
C MET A 422 -10.07 -23.37 -15.44
N GLU A 423 -10.42 -24.23 -16.41
CA GLU A 423 -11.19 -25.45 -16.18
C GLU A 423 -10.42 -26.45 -15.32
N GLN A 424 -9.09 -26.55 -15.51
CA GLN A 424 -8.25 -27.35 -14.63
C GLN A 424 -8.25 -26.81 -13.20
N TYR A 425 -8.24 -25.49 -13.01
CA TYR A 425 -8.36 -24.90 -11.68
C TYR A 425 -9.73 -25.17 -11.07
N PHE A 426 -10.81 -25.02 -11.84
CA PHE A 426 -12.18 -25.28 -11.37
C PHE A 426 -12.34 -26.73 -10.93
N ALA A 427 -11.81 -27.67 -11.71
CA ALA A 427 -11.82 -29.10 -11.38
C ALA A 427 -10.99 -29.41 -10.12
N LEU A 428 -9.85 -28.75 -9.93
CA LEU A 428 -9.07 -28.84 -8.69
C LEU A 428 -9.88 -28.33 -7.51
N TYR A 429 -10.46 -27.12 -7.61
CA TYR A 429 -11.25 -26.52 -6.55
C TYR A 429 -12.44 -27.39 -6.17
N GLU A 430 -13.23 -27.84 -7.15
CA GLU A 430 -14.38 -28.73 -6.95
C GLU A 430 -13.98 -30.01 -6.21
N THR A 431 -12.93 -30.68 -6.68
CA THR A 431 -12.46 -31.93 -6.08
C THR A 431 -11.98 -31.70 -4.64
N ALA A 432 -11.12 -30.70 -4.43
CA ALA A 432 -10.54 -30.43 -3.13
C ALA A 432 -11.58 -29.92 -2.12
N ALA A 433 -12.40 -28.93 -2.51
CA ALA A 433 -13.41 -28.37 -1.62
C ALA A 433 -14.49 -29.40 -1.25
N GLY A 434 -14.97 -30.16 -2.24
CA GLY A 434 -15.95 -31.23 -2.01
C GLY A 434 -15.41 -32.31 -1.08
N TYR A 435 -14.21 -32.83 -1.37
CA TYR A 435 -13.57 -33.85 -0.55
C TYR A 435 -13.29 -33.37 0.87
N LEU A 436 -12.61 -32.23 1.03
CA LEU A 436 -12.20 -31.71 2.34
C LEU A 436 -13.39 -31.34 3.22
N LYS A 437 -14.48 -30.81 2.66
CA LYS A 437 -15.71 -30.54 3.43
C LYS A 437 -16.47 -31.80 3.82
N GLN A 438 -16.36 -32.87 3.03
CA GLN A 438 -16.90 -34.17 3.41
C GLN A 438 -16.14 -34.75 4.63
N VAL A 439 -14.81 -34.64 4.64
CA VAL A 439 -13.97 -35.15 5.72
C VAL A 439 -14.01 -34.25 6.96
N PHE A 440 -14.01 -32.93 6.76
CA PHE A 440 -14.04 -31.90 7.82
C PHE A 440 -15.21 -30.93 7.60
N PRO A 441 -16.44 -31.28 8.01
CA PRO A 441 -17.58 -30.37 7.86
C PRO A 441 -17.43 -29.03 8.60
N GLU A 442 -16.61 -29.00 9.65
CA GLU A 442 -16.44 -27.87 10.56
C GLU A 442 -15.49 -26.78 10.06
N ILE A 443 -14.59 -27.08 9.13
CA ILE A 443 -13.66 -26.08 8.59
C ILE A 443 -14.38 -25.17 7.60
N ARG A 444 -13.82 -23.97 7.40
CA ARG A 444 -14.20 -23.05 6.33
C ARG A 444 -13.25 -23.27 5.16
N ILE A 445 -13.79 -23.70 4.03
CA ILE A 445 -13.07 -23.83 2.76
C ILE A 445 -13.48 -22.68 1.84
N GLY A 446 -12.48 -22.07 1.22
CA GLY A 446 -12.69 -20.93 0.36
C GLY A 446 -11.55 -20.68 -0.60
N GLY A 447 -11.60 -19.55 -1.29
CA GLY A 447 -10.65 -19.21 -2.34
C GLY A 447 -11.27 -18.25 -3.36
N TYR A 448 -10.64 -18.05 -4.50
CA TYR A 448 -9.36 -18.62 -4.94
C TYR A 448 -8.19 -17.64 -4.81
N SER A 449 -8.33 -16.63 -3.96
CA SER A 449 -7.44 -15.47 -3.88
C SER A 449 -7.38 -14.74 -5.22
N SER A 450 -8.53 -14.29 -5.71
CA SER A 450 -8.62 -13.62 -7.01
C SER A 450 -7.73 -12.39 -7.07
N CYS A 451 -7.21 -12.12 -8.27
CA CYS A 451 -6.46 -10.91 -8.56
C CYS A 451 -7.26 -9.59 -8.38
N GLY A 452 -8.54 -9.66 -8.05
CA GLY A 452 -9.37 -8.51 -7.74
C GLY A 452 -10.13 -7.99 -8.94
N PHE A 453 -10.55 -6.72 -8.87
CA PHE A 453 -11.60 -6.20 -9.76
C PHE A 453 -11.18 -4.91 -10.48
N TYR A 454 -9.89 -4.78 -10.80
CA TYR A 454 -9.29 -3.59 -11.42
C TYR A 454 -9.97 -3.11 -12.71
N ALA A 455 -10.57 -4.02 -13.48
CA ALA A 455 -11.32 -3.64 -14.68
C ALA A 455 -12.57 -2.77 -14.39
N LEU A 456 -12.97 -2.62 -13.13
CA LEU A 456 -14.07 -1.73 -12.74
C LEU A 456 -13.64 -0.27 -12.58
N SER A 457 -12.35 0.02 -12.35
CA SER A 457 -11.83 1.38 -12.21
C SER A 457 -11.07 1.88 -13.44
N ASP A 458 -10.59 0.99 -14.32
CA ASP A 458 -9.93 1.34 -15.57
C ASP A 458 -10.90 1.57 -16.74
N ALA A 459 -10.66 2.64 -17.52
CA ALA A 459 -11.37 2.96 -18.77
C ALA A 459 -10.90 2.13 -19.99
N ASP A 460 -10.07 1.10 -19.79
CA ASP A 460 -9.35 0.39 -20.86
C ASP A 460 -10.06 -0.90 -21.31
N TYR A 461 -11.31 -0.76 -21.74
CA TYR A 461 -11.97 -1.78 -22.55
C TYR A 461 -11.60 -1.57 -24.03
N SER A 462 -10.67 -2.39 -24.55
CA SER A 462 -10.34 -2.39 -25.98
C SER A 462 -11.31 -3.30 -26.75
N GLU A 463 -12.32 -2.69 -27.40
CA GLU A 463 -13.20 -3.40 -28.36
C GLU A 463 -12.45 -3.94 -29.60
N VAL A 464 -11.22 -3.46 -29.84
CA VAL A 464 -10.48 -3.70 -31.10
C VAL A 464 -9.68 -5.01 -31.08
N ALA A 465 -9.34 -5.55 -29.89
CA ALA A 465 -8.38 -6.66 -29.77
C ALA A 465 -8.99 -8.07 -29.67
N HIS A 466 -10.29 -8.22 -29.36
CA HIS A 466 -10.90 -9.53 -29.04
C HIS A 466 -10.06 -10.40 -28.07
N SER A 467 -9.30 -9.77 -27.17
CA SER A 467 -8.60 -10.38 -26.05
C SER A 467 -8.77 -9.48 -24.83
N SER A 468 -9.16 -10.05 -23.70
CA SER A 468 -9.32 -9.29 -22.46
C SER A 468 -7.96 -8.76 -22.02
N SER A 469 -7.89 -7.48 -21.63
CA SER A 469 -6.79 -7.00 -20.80
C SER A 469 -6.62 -7.94 -19.59
N ARG A 470 -5.40 -8.06 -19.04
CA ARG A 470 -5.13 -8.89 -17.84
C ARG A 470 -6.17 -8.66 -16.74
N VAL A 471 -6.56 -7.40 -16.52
CA VAL A 471 -7.59 -7.03 -15.55
C VAL A 471 -9.01 -7.45 -15.95
N GLY A 472 -9.34 -7.48 -17.24
CA GLY A 472 -10.60 -8.03 -17.74
C GLY A 472 -10.70 -9.54 -17.55
N TYR A 473 -9.57 -10.25 -17.67
CA TYR A 473 -9.51 -11.69 -17.42
C TYR A 473 -9.85 -12.05 -15.97
N PHE A 474 -9.51 -11.21 -14.98
CA PHE A 474 -9.90 -11.44 -13.57
C PHE A 474 -11.42 -11.47 -13.40
N ILE A 475 -12.14 -10.54 -14.04
CA ILE A 475 -13.60 -10.47 -14.01
C ILE A 475 -14.21 -11.68 -14.72
N GLU A 476 -13.67 -12.06 -15.87
CA GLU A 476 -14.12 -13.25 -16.59
C GLU A 476 -13.95 -14.51 -15.73
N PHE A 477 -12.75 -14.73 -15.19
CA PHE A 477 -12.42 -15.87 -14.34
C PHE A 477 -13.38 -15.93 -13.14
N PHE A 478 -13.61 -14.82 -12.46
CA PHE A 478 -14.53 -14.73 -11.33
C PHE A 478 -15.95 -15.16 -11.69
N HIS A 479 -16.52 -14.62 -12.77
CA HIS A 479 -17.87 -15.01 -13.19
C HIS A 479 -17.95 -16.46 -13.65
N ARG A 480 -16.94 -16.94 -14.38
CA ARG A 480 -16.91 -18.32 -14.87
C ARG A 480 -16.74 -19.31 -13.72
N PHE A 481 -15.92 -18.97 -12.72
CA PHE A 481 -15.78 -19.75 -11.50
C PHE A 481 -17.11 -19.84 -10.74
N LEU A 482 -17.75 -18.71 -10.44
CA LEU A 482 -19.03 -18.71 -9.73
C LEU A 482 -20.11 -19.48 -10.49
N ALA A 483 -20.19 -19.32 -11.82
CA ALA A 483 -21.12 -20.07 -12.65
C ALA A 483 -20.84 -21.58 -12.62
N TYR A 484 -19.56 -21.98 -12.62
CA TYR A 484 -19.15 -23.38 -12.53
C TYR A 484 -19.58 -24.00 -11.20
N ILE A 485 -19.14 -23.43 -10.07
CA ILE A 485 -19.35 -24.01 -8.74
C ILE A 485 -20.80 -23.93 -8.25
N THR A 486 -21.66 -23.16 -8.93
CA THR A 486 -23.11 -23.08 -8.64
C THR A 486 -23.96 -23.84 -9.67
N SER A 487 -23.32 -24.42 -10.69
CA SER A 487 -24.02 -25.25 -11.67
C SER A 487 -24.52 -26.56 -11.03
N PRO A 488 -25.62 -27.14 -11.51
CA PRO A 488 -26.13 -28.41 -10.95
C PRO A 488 -25.15 -29.59 -11.04
N GLU A 489 -24.25 -29.59 -12.03
CA GLU A 489 -23.29 -30.67 -12.27
C GLU A 489 -22.04 -30.54 -11.37
N HIS A 490 -21.60 -29.31 -11.11
CA HIS A 490 -20.34 -29.03 -10.41
C HIS A 490 -20.52 -28.33 -9.06
N ALA A 491 -21.74 -28.38 -8.51
CA ALA A 491 -22.07 -27.71 -7.26
C ALA A 491 -21.12 -28.14 -6.13
N CYS A 492 -20.32 -27.19 -5.62
CA CYS A 492 -19.36 -27.47 -4.56
C CYS A 492 -19.35 -26.36 -3.50
N PRO A 493 -18.82 -26.64 -2.29
CA PRO A 493 -18.83 -25.66 -1.19
C PRO A 493 -17.92 -24.46 -1.45
N LEU A 494 -18.40 -23.27 -1.09
CA LEU A 494 -17.62 -22.04 -1.00
C LEU A 494 -18.04 -21.30 0.28
N ASP A 495 -17.38 -21.59 1.40
CA ASP A 495 -17.69 -20.96 2.68
C ASP A 495 -17.24 -19.50 2.73
N PHE A 496 -16.15 -19.18 2.03
CA PHE A 496 -15.68 -17.81 1.83
C PHE A 496 -15.09 -17.62 0.42
N PHE A 497 -15.28 -16.44 -0.13
CA PHE A 497 -14.59 -15.98 -1.34
C PHE A 497 -13.49 -15.01 -0.93
N SER A 498 -12.29 -15.18 -1.49
CA SER A 498 -11.15 -14.32 -1.20
C SER A 498 -10.61 -13.63 -2.45
N PHE A 499 -10.22 -12.37 -2.28
CA PHE A 499 -9.63 -11.55 -3.32
C PHE A 499 -8.60 -10.59 -2.72
N HIS A 500 -7.69 -10.12 -3.58
CA HIS A 500 -6.70 -9.13 -3.20
C HIS A 500 -6.79 -7.85 -4.03
N SER A 501 -6.15 -6.79 -3.58
CA SER A 501 -6.03 -5.53 -4.32
C SER A 501 -5.05 -4.58 -3.65
N TYR A 502 -4.32 -3.86 -4.49
CA TYR A 502 -3.37 -2.80 -4.14
C TYR A 502 -3.86 -1.43 -4.65
N ALA A 503 -5.13 -1.35 -5.05
CA ALA A 503 -5.78 -0.10 -5.45
C ALA A 503 -6.00 0.86 -4.28
N ASP A 504 -6.52 2.04 -4.57
CA ASP A 504 -6.84 3.02 -3.54
C ASP A 504 -8.05 2.64 -2.68
N ILE A 505 -8.37 3.48 -1.68
CA ILE A 505 -9.45 3.21 -0.73
C ILE A 505 -10.82 3.21 -1.42
N GLY A 506 -11.05 4.12 -2.38
CA GLY A 506 -12.33 4.26 -3.06
C GLY A 506 -12.63 3.06 -3.95
N ASP A 507 -11.62 2.64 -4.72
CA ASP A 507 -11.67 1.46 -5.57
C ASP A 507 -11.94 0.19 -4.75
N ASN A 508 -11.24 -0.01 -3.64
CA ASN A 508 -11.45 -1.18 -2.80
C ASN A 508 -12.83 -1.23 -2.15
N VAL A 509 -13.41 -0.08 -1.78
CA VAL A 509 -14.81 0.00 -1.33
C VAL A 509 -15.77 -0.40 -2.45
N MET A 510 -15.50 0.01 -3.68
CA MET A 510 -16.28 -0.39 -4.87
C MET A 510 -16.16 -1.89 -5.13
N TYR A 511 -14.94 -2.43 -5.13
CA TYR A 511 -14.66 -3.85 -5.36
C TYR A 511 -15.36 -4.75 -4.35
N ALA A 512 -15.31 -4.40 -3.06
CA ALA A 512 -16.01 -5.12 -2.00
C ALA A 512 -17.52 -5.21 -2.25
N ARG A 513 -18.14 -4.10 -2.68
CA ARG A 513 -19.58 -4.06 -2.98
C ARG A 513 -19.90 -4.89 -4.23
N TYR A 514 -19.07 -4.77 -5.26
CA TYR A 514 -19.22 -5.54 -6.48
C TYR A 514 -19.16 -7.05 -6.21
N ALA A 515 -18.12 -7.52 -5.51
CA ALA A 515 -17.94 -8.93 -5.18
C ALA A 515 -19.15 -9.48 -4.42
N ARG A 516 -19.62 -8.76 -3.39
CA ARG A 516 -20.83 -9.13 -2.63
C ARG A 516 -22.07 -9.23 -3.51
N GLU A 517 -22.29 -8.23 -4.36
CA GLU A 517 -23.44 -8.22 -5.28
C GLU A 517 -23.41 -9.43 -6.22
N GLN A 518 -22.23 -9.76 -6.77
CA GLN A 518 -22.11 -10.91 -7.66
C GLN A 518 -22.32 -12.22 -6.91
N LEU A 519 -21.69 -12.43 -5.75
CA LEU A 519 -21.92 -13.62 -4.93
C LEU A 519 -23.42 -13.81 -4.64
N ASP A 520 -24.14 -12.73 -4.30
CA ASP A 520 -25.58 -12.79 -4.05
C ASP A 520 -26.39 -13.17 -5.31
N ARG A 521 -26.00 -12.67 -6.49
CA ARG A 521 -26.63 -13.01 -7.77
C ARG A 521 -26.47 -14.49 -8.12
N TYR A 522 -25.33 -15.10 -7.76
CA TYR A 522 -25.09 -16.54 -7.91
C TYR A 522 -25.66 -17.39 -6.75
N GLY A 523 -26.40 -16.78 -5.82
CA GLY A 523 -27.06 -17.49 -4.71
C GLY A 523 -26.17 -17.76 -3.49
N LEU A 524 -24.96 -17.22 -3.47
CA LEU A 524 -23.93 -17.45 -2.45
C LEU A 524 -24.02 -16.43 -1.29
N LYS A 525 -25.23 -16.16 -0.81
CA LYS A 525 -25.52 -15.08 0.16
C LYS A 525 -24.83 -15.22 1.52
N ASN A 526 -24.46 -16.44 1.89
CA ASN A 526 -23.82 -16.76 3.17
C ASN A 526 -22.30 -16.95 3.06
N THR A 527 -21.75 -16.85 1.85
CA THR A 527 -20.31 -16.93 1.61
C THR A 527 -19.65 -15.68 2.17
N GLU A 528 -18.69 -15.83 3.07
CA GLU A 528 -17.94 -14.69 3.62
C GLU A 528 -17.06 -14.04 2.54
N LEU A 529 -16.84 -12.74 2.63
CA LEU A 529 -16.00 -11.99 1.70
C LEU A 529 -14.69 -11.59 2.38
N ILE A 530 -13.59 -12.23 2.03
CA ILE A 530 -12.28 -12.03 2.67
C ILE A 530 -11.38 -11.22 1.74
N PHE A 531 -10.92 -10.07 2.23
CA PHE A 531 -9.92 -9.27 1.54
C PHE A 531 -8.52 -9.72 1.98
N ASN A 532 -8.04 -10.77 1.33
CA ASN A 532 -6.96 -11.61 1.87
C ASN A 532 -5.55 -11.04 1.64
N GLU A 533 -5.41 -10.00 0.82
CA GLU A 533 -4.12 -9.34 0.60
C GLU A 533 -4.31 -7.91 0.10
N TRP A 534 -3.64 -6.95 0.75
CA TRP A 534 -3.65 -5.53 0.36
C TRP A 534 -2.48 -4.75 0.96
N ASN A 535 -2.06 -3.67 0.29
CA ASN A 535 -1.05 -2.73 0.79
C ASN A 535 -1.30 -1.33 0.20
N ALA A 536 -0.97 -0.27 0.93
CA ALA A 536 -1.03 1.12 0.47
C ALA A 536 0.10 1.51 -0.52
N GLY A 537 1.02 0.60 -0.83
CA GLY A 537 2.14 0.76 -1.75
C GLY A 537 3.49 0.94 -1.05
N VAL A 538 4.56 0.51 -1.71
CA VAL A 538 5.91 0.51 -1.13
C VAL A 538 6.59 1.88 -1.07
N SER A 539 6.09 2.87 -1.82
CA SER A 539 6.70 4.19 -1.94
C SER A 539 6.61 5.02 -0.66
N LEU A 540 5.58 4.78 0.16
CA LEU A 540 5.34 5.50 1.41
C LEU A 540 5.83 4.72 2.63
N ARG A 541 6.36 3.50 2.44
CA ARG A 541 6.76 2.58 3.51
C ARG A 541 7.51 3.30 4.63
N GLY A 542 6.98 3.20 5.84
CA GLY A 542 7.61 3.73 7.06
C GLY A 542 7.33 5.21 7.35
N THR A 543 6.62 5.91 6.47
CA THR A 543 6.19 7.30 6.69
C THR A 543 4.93 7.36 7.57
N ALA A 544 4.58 8.58 8.00
CA ALA A 544 3.31 8.81 8.72
C ALA A 544 2.10 8.65 7.79
N GLU A 545 2.24 9.10 6.53
CA GLU A 545 1.20 8.96 5.51
C GLU A 545 0.82 7.50 5.27
N ASP A 546 1.80 6.59 5.23
CA ASP A 546 1.57 5.16 5.13
C ASP A 546 0.67 4.64 6.27
N GLY A 547 1.01 4.98 7.52
CA GLY A 547 0.17 4.66 8.67
C GLY A 547 -1.24 5.26 8.59
N ALA A 548 -1.37 6.50 8.12
CA ALA A 548 -2.67 7.15 7.93
C ALA A 548 -3.50 6.49 6.82
N ARG A 549 -2.89 6.06 5.71
CA ARG A 549 -3.55 5.35 4.61
C ARG A 549 -4.02 3.97 5.03
N ILE A 550 -3.19 3.23 5.75
CA ILE A 550 -3.52 1.92 6.31
C ILE A 550 -4.69 2.03 7.30
N ALA A 551 -4.64 2.97 8.26
CA ALA A 551 -5.74 3.22 9.19
C ALA A 551 -7.04 3.59 8.45
N SER A 552 -6.93 4.42 7.41
CA SER A 552 -8.06 4.85 6.59
C SER A 552 -8.70 3.71 5.80
N MET A 553 -7.89 2.82 5.22
CA MET A 553 -8.37 1.62 4.52
C MET A 553 -9.16 0.70 5.46
N MET A 554 -8.61 0.40 6.64
CA MET A 554 -9.32 -0.42 7.64
C MET A 554 -10.64 0.24 8.08
N CYS A 555 -10.64 1.56 8.28
CA CYS A 555 -11.85 2.31 8.63
C CYS A 555 -12.91 2.28 7.51
N ALA A 556 -12.49 2.39 6.26
CA ALA A 556 -13.38 2.35 5.10
C ALA A 556 -14.00 0.96 4.92
N LEU A 557 -13.18 -0.10 4.94
CA LEU A 557 -13.62 -1.49 4.75
C LEU A 557 -14.47 -2.02 5.90
N GLN A 558 -14.32 -1.48 7.12
CA GLN A 558 -15.23 -1.81 8.23
C GLN A 558 -16.71 -1.59 7.88
N ASN A 559 -17.03 -0.64 7.00
CA ASN A 559 -18.42 -0.35 6.60
C ASN A 559 -18.79 -0.92 5.22
N THR A 560 -18.02 -1.87 4.70
CA THR A 560 -18.34 -2.63 3.47
C THR A 560 -18.76 -4.07 3.82
N PRO A 561 -19.19 -4.87 2.81
CA PRO A 561 -19.48 -6.28 3.01
C PRO A 561 -18.27 -7.18 3.32
N VAL A 562 -17.05 -6.66 3.38
CA VAL A 562 -15.85 -7.46 3.70
C VAL A 562 -15.91 -7.96 5.14
N ASP A 563 -15.72 -9.25 5.36
CA ASP A 563 -15.78 -9.88 6.69
C ASP A 563 -14.45 -9.83 7.45
N ALA A 564 -13.33 -9.91 6.73
CA ALA A 564 -11.98 -9.78 7.29
C ALA A 564 -11.01 -9.22 6.23
N CYS A 565 -9.96 -8.53 6.68
CA CYS A 565 -8.88 -8.05 5.82
C CYS A 565 -7.51 -8.51 6.33
N MET A 566 -6.57 -8.74 5.41
CA MET A 566 -5.19 -9.15 5.71
C MET A 566 -4.18 -8.29 4.96
N TYR A 567 -3.44 -7.48 5.71
CA TYR A 567 -2.43 -6.58 5.17
C TYR A 567 -1.17 -7.34 4.72
N TYR A 568 -0.68 -7.07 3.51
CA TYR A 568 0.57 -7.60 2.96
C TYR A 568 1.68 -6.55 3.09
N ASP A 569 2.69 -6.67 3.92
CA ASP A 569 2.98 -7.85 4.72
C ASP A 569 3.58 -7.50 6.10
N ALA A 570 3.48 -8.46 7.03
CA ALA A 570 4.11 -8.43 8.35
C ALA A 570 5.46 -9.17 8.40
N TRP A 571 5.88 -9.82 7.31
CA TRP A 571 7.20 -10.44 7.25
C TRP A 571 8.32 -9.39 7.24
N VAL A 572 9.23 -9.44 8.21
CA VAL A 572 10.33 -8.46 8.33
C VAL A 572 11.33 -8.52 7.17
N GLY A 573 11.37 -9.63 6.41
CA GLY A 573 12.24 -9.79 5.25
C GLY A 573 11.65 -9.23 3.94
N SER A 574 10.35 -8.94 3.90
CA SER A 574 9.69 -8.53 2.66
C SER A 574 10.04 -7.09 2.26
N SER A 575 10.27 -6.88 0.96
CA SER A 575 10.37 -5.55 0.36
C SER A 575 9.03 -4.81 0.37
N TYR A 576 7.91 -5.54 0.37
CA TYR A 576 6.54 -5.03 0.49
C TYR A 576 6.07 -4.83 1.94
N CYS A 577 6.83 -5.30 2.94
CA CYS A 577 6.44 -5.15 4.35
C CYS A 577 6.29 -3.69 4.76
N GLY A 578 5.20 -3.34 5.44
CA GLY A 578 4.99 -1.98 5.97
C GLY A 578 5.11 -1.86 7.48
N LEU A 579 5.09 -2.96 8.23
CA LEU A 579 5.00 -2.91 9.69
C LEU A 579 6.36 -2.84 10.39
N PHE A 580 7.40 -3.44 9.80
CA PHE A 580 8.69 -3.61 10.43
C PHE A 580 9.85 -3.09 9.57
N ASP A 581 10.80 -2.45 10.23
CA ASP A 581 12.07 -2.02 9.66
C ASP A 581 13.00 -3.23 9.51
N PRO A 582 13.34 -3.63 8.27
CA PRO A 582 14.12 -4.83 8.01
C PRO A 582 15.56 -4.71 8.51
N VAL A 583 16.08 -3.48 8.64
CA VAL A 583 17.45 -3.17 9.06
C VAL A 583 17.52 -3.00 10.56
N ARG A 584 16.66 -2.15 11.14
CA ARG A 584 16.68 -1.85 12.57
C ARG A 584 16.01 -2.92 13.43
N LYS A 585 15.20 -3.78 12.82
CA LYS A 585 14.35 -4.76 13.53
C LYS A 585 13.45 -4.08 14.58
N THR A 586 12.87 -2.95 14.18
CA THR A 586 11.90 -2.17 14.97
C THR A 586 10.60 -2.02 14.19
N VAL A 587 9.59 -1.42 14.79
CA VAL A 587 8.32 -1.12 14.11
C VAL A 587 8.42 0.17 13.28
N PHE A 588 7.67 0.24 12.19
CA PHE A 588 7.37 1.47 11.46
C PHE A 588 6.11 2.15 12.00
N LYS A 589 5.84 3.39 11.59
CA LYS A 589 4.64 4.13 11.99
C LYS A 589 3.33 3.43 11.62
N ALA A 590 3.33 2.68 10.52
CA ALA A 590 2.20 1.85 10.09
C ALA A 590 1.75 0.84 11.16
N TYR A 591 2.66 0.29 11.95
CA TYR A 591 2.34 -0.61 13.06
C TYR A 591 1.32 0.00 14.03
N TYR A 592 1.44 1.30 14.32
CA TYR A 592 0.53 1.95 15.27
C TYR A 592 -0.89 2.10 14.73
N ALA A 593 -1.11 2.02 13.42
CA ALA A 593 -2.46 1.92 12.86
C ALA A 593 -3.16 0.63 13.33
N PHE A 594 -2.44 -0.49 13.40
CA PHE A 594 -2.95 -1.77 13.89
C PHE A 594 -3.21 -1.74 15.39
N VAL A 595 -2.28 -1.18 16.18
CA VAL A 595 -2.48 -0.96 17.62
C VAL A 595 -3.74 -0.12 17.88
N CYS A 596 -3.92 0.97 17.14
CA CYS A 596 -5.12 1.80 17.23
C CYS A 596 -6.40 1.05 16.84
N PHE A 597 -6.37 0.26 15.77
CA PHE A 597 -7.55 -0.49 15.32
C PHE A 597 -7.93 -1.60 16.29
N ASN A 598 -6.95 -2.26 16.91
CA ASN A 598 -7.18 -3.29 17.92
C ASN A 598 -7.95 -2.76 19.13
N GLU A 599 -7.77 -1.49 19.50
CA GLU A 599 -8.56 -0.89 20.58
C GLU A 599 -10.04 -0.75 20.22
N LEU A 600 -10.39 -0.59 18.94
CA LEU A 600 -11.78 -0.71 18.50
C LEU A 600 -12.23 -2.17 18.58
N TYR A 601 -11.42 -3.08 18.03
CA TYR A 601 -11.75 -4.51 17.92
C TYR A 601 -12.03 -5.16 19.28
N ARG A 602 -11.22 -4.84 20.30
CA ARG A 602 -11.39 -5.32 21.68
C ARG A 602 -12.72 -4.91 22.31
N LEU A 603 -13.28 -3.76 21.92
CA LEU A 603 -14.56 -3.27 22.46
C LEU A 603 -15.79 -3.88 21.76
N GLU A 604 -15.57 -4.55 20.63
CA GLU A 604 -16.54 -5.25 19.79
C GLU A 604 -17.67 -4.41 19.21
N ASN A 605 -18.34 -3.55 19.96
CA ASN A 605 -19.54 -2.87 19.50
C ASN A 605 -19.18 -1.56 18.80
N GLN A 606 -19.33 -1.53 17.49
CA GLN A 606 -19.20 -0.30 16.70
C GLN A 606 -20.32 0.67 17.09
N VAL A 607 -19.97 1.93 17.31
CA VAL A 607 -20.93 2.99 17.63
C VAL A 607 -20.98 4.05 16.55
N ARG A 608 -22.11 4.76 16.48
CA ARG A 608 -22.37 5.74 15.44
C ARG A 608 -21.49 6.98 15.60
N VAL A 609 -20.87 7.37 14.49
CA VAL A 609 -20.11 8.63 14.32
C VAL A 609 -20.81 9.48 13.26
N GLU A 610 -20.97 10.78 13.52
CA GLU A 610 -21.58 11.75 12.61
C GLU A 610 -20.65 12.94 12.40
N GLY A 611 -20.77 13.62 11.24
CA GLY A 611 -20.03 14.86 10.95
C GLY A 611 -18.66 14.66 10.29
N THR A 612 -18.48 13.55 9.56
CA THR A 612 -17.26 13.27 8.80
C THR A 612 -17.12 14.20 7.57
N ALA A 613 -15.92 14.27 7.00
CA ALA A 613 -15.59 15.07 5.82
C ALA A 613 -14.75 14.23 4.86
N ASP A 614 -14.73 14.60 3.58
CA ASP A 614 -13.93 13.91 2.57
C ASP A 614 -12.45 13.90 2.96
N GLY A 615 -11.83 12.72 2.89
CA GLY A 615 -10.44 12.51 3.32
C GLY A 615 -10.25 12.34 4.84
N ILE A 616 -11.31 12.39 5.64
CA ILE A 616 -11.30 11.97 7.05
C ILE A 616 -11.95 10.60 7.19
N TYR A 617 -11.19 9.64 7.69
CA TYR A 617 -11.66 8.28 7.94
C TYR A 617 -11.66 8.03 9.43
N CYS A 618 -12.78 7.57 9.98
CA CYS A 618 -12.88 7.38 11.42
C CYS A 618 -13.89 6.29 11.81
N LEU A 619 -13.68 5.73 12.99
CA LEU A 619 -14.54 4.72 13.60
C LEU A 619 -14.57 4.92 15.12
N ALA A 620 -15.66 4.51 15.75
CA ALA A 620 -15.75 4.44 17.20
C ALA A 620 -16.31 3.09 17.65
N ALA A 621 -15.91 2.66 18.84
CA ALA A 621 -16.41 1.46 19.48
C ALA A 621 -16.57 1.64 20.99
N GLY A 622 -17.49 0.94 21.62
CA GLY A 622 -17.73 1.03 23.06
C GLY A 622 -18.38 -0.22 23.66
N ASN A 623 -18.23 -0.43 24.96
CA ASN A 623 -18.80 -1.58 25.67
C ASN A 623 -19.65 -1.19 26.90
N GLY A 624 -19.99 0.09 27.04
CA GLY A 624 -20.73 0.62 28.18
C GLY A 624 -19.87 0.97 29.41
N GLU A 625 -18.58 0.60 29.42
CA GLU A 625 -17.63 1.03 30.45
C GLU A 625 -16.60 2.00 29.87
N GLU A 626 -16.14 1.72 28.65
CA GLU A 626 -15.13 2.47 27.92
C GLU A 626 -15.57 2.72 26.47
N GLY A 627 -14.99 3.75 25.88
CA GLY A 627 -15.18 4.11 24.49
C GLY A 627 -13.86 4.45 23.82
N VAL A 628 -13.76 4.14 22.53
CA VAL A 628 -12.62 4.45 21.69
C VAL A 628 -13.10 5.15 20.42
N PHE A 629 -12.32 6.11 19.94
CA PHE A 629 -12.51 6.75 18.64
C PHE A 629 -11.18 6.82 17.90
N LEU A 630 -11.12 6.24 16.71
CA LEU A 630 -10.00 6.28 15.79
C LEU A 630 -10.30 7.27 14.67
N LEU A 631 -9.34 8.12 14.34
CA LEU A 631 -9.42 9.05 13.22
C LEU A 631 -8.09 9.07 12.46
N ALA A 632 -8.17 9.02 11.14
CA ALA A 632 -7.06 9.24 10.22
C ALA A 632 -7.39 10.40 9.27
N ASN A 633 -6.40 11.27 9.03
CA ASN A 633 -6.55 12.46 8.19
C ASN A 633 -5.70 12.35 6.91
N LEU A 634 -6.36 12.20 5.77
CA LEU A 634 -5.75 12.18 4.43
C LEU A 634 -6.13 13.40 3.58
N THR A 635 -6.61 14.48 4.20
CA THR A 635 -7.03 15.70 3.47
C THR A 635 -5.86 16.53 2.93
N GLY A 636 -4.63 16.22 3.38
CA GLY A 636 -3.45 17.04 3.12
C GLY A 636 -3.45 18.39 3.84
N LYS A 637 -4.40 18.62 4.77
CA LYS A 637 -4.51 19.86 5.56
C LYS A 637 -4.68 19.56 7.04
N GLU A 638 -4.22 20.50 7.86
CA GLU A 638 -4.57 20.53 9.28
C GLU A 638 -6.02 21.01 9.44
N ILE A 639 -6.78 20.31 10.28
CA ILE A 639 -8.20 20.58 10.47
C ILE A 639 -8.47 20.83 11.96
N PRO A 640 -9.00 22.00 12.33
CA PRO A 640 -9.58 22.22 13.65
C PRO A 640 -10.78 21.28 13.84
N LEU A 641 -10.74 20.46 14.89
CA LEU A 641 -11.73 19.44 15.18
C LEU A 641 -12.40 19.71 16.52
N GLN A 642 -13.73 19.78 16.50
CA GLN A 642 -14.58 19.72 17.68
C GLN A 642 -15.21 18.34 17.79
N ILE A 643 -14.96 17.63 18.90
CA ILE A 643 -15.54 16.30 19.15
C ILE A 643 -16.59 16.43 20.25
N THR A 644 -17.81 15.99 19.98
CA THR A 644 -18.91 15.91 20.96
C THR A 644 -19.21 14.45 21.27
N VAL A 645 -19.17 14.08 22.55
CA VAL A 645 -19.44 12.71 23.02
C VAL A 645 -20.81 12.63 23.68
N LYS A 646 -21.68 11.73 23.20
CA LYS A 646 -23.02 11.46 23.76
C LYS A 646 -23.09 10.06 24.38
N GLY A 647 -24.09 9.86 25.24
CA GLY A 647 -24.32 8.56 25.90
C GLY A 647 -23.49 8.34 27.18
N ARG A 648 -23.20 9.42 27.93
CA ARG A 648 -22.55 9.37 29.25
C ARG A 648 -23.46 10.04 30.30
N ASN A 649 -23.40 9.59 31.55
CA ASN A 649 -24.10 10.25 32.67
C ASN A 649 -23.60 11.69 32.85
N GLU A 650 -24.49 12.65 32.58
CA GLU A 650 -24.26 14.08 32.76
C GLU A 650 -24.43 14.44 34.25
N GLY A 651 -23.32 14.47 35.00
CA GLY A 651 -23.22 15.36 36.15
C GLY A 651 -22.77 16.73 35.61
N GLU A 652 -23.58 17.77 35.78
CA GLU A 652 -23.46 19.09 35.12
C GLU A 652 -22.11 19.85 35.33
N GLU A 653 -21.15 19.29 36.09
CA GLU A 653 -19.86 19.92 36.42
C GLU A 653 -18.61 19.03 36.21
N ALA A 654 -18.73 17.81 35.68
CA ALA A 654 -17.54 16.96 35.49
C ALA A 654 -16.77 17.33 34.21
N GLU A 655 -15.55 17.86 34.35
CA GLU A 655 -14.58 17.94 33.25
C GLU A 655 -14.30 16.54 32.70
N ILE A 656 -14.49 16.33 31.40
CA ILE A 656 -14.12 15.07 30.77
C ILE A 656 -12.68 15.16 30.29
N CYS A 657 -11.86 14.21 30.69
CA CYS A 657 -10.55 13.98 30.06
C CYS A 657 -10.65 12.80 29.08
N ALA A 658 -10.15 13.00 27.86
CA ALA A 658 -9.84 11.93 26.93
C ALA A 658 -8.34 11.69 26.93
N GLN A 659 -7.93 10.43 26.84
CA GLN A 659 -6.54 10.10 26.55
C GLN A 659 -6.37 10.04 25.04
N LEU A 660 -5.36 10.73 24.52
CA LEU A 660 -5.12 10.87 23.09
C LEU A 660 -3.76 10.27 22.73
N TRP A 661 -3.75 9.32 21.80
CA TRP A 661 -2.54 8.82 21.15
C TRP A 661 -2.46 9.37 19.74
N ARG A 662 -1.26 9.80 19.35
CA ARG A 662 -1.00 10.40 18.05
C ARG A 662 0.20 9.76 17.36
N THR A 663 0.03 9.44 16.09
CA THR A 663 1.11 9.08 15.17
C THR A 663 1.07 10.04 13.99
N ASP A 664 2.15 10.78 13.78
CA ASP A 664 2.29 11.78 12.70
C ASP A 664 3.74 11.84 12.21
N SER A 665 4.11 12.88 11.45
CA SER A 665 5.47 13.04 10.92
C SER A 665 6.56 13.13 12.01
N VAL A 666 6.23 13.57 13.22
CA VAL A 666 7.14 13.78 14.35
C VAL A 666 6.98 12.71 15.45
N HIS A 667 5.77 12.23 15.69
CA HIS A 667 5.40 11.41 16.83
C HIS A 667 5.05 9.98 16.44
N GLU A 668 5.42 9.06 17.31
CA GLU A 668 5.17 7.63 17.17
C GLU A 668 4.35 7.16 18.37
N TYR A 669 3.02 7.11 18.21
CA TYR A 669 2.07 6.70 19.25
C TYR A 669 2.25 7.43 20.59
N GLN A 670 2.45 8.74 20.51
CA GLN A 670 2.66 9.57 21.70
C GLN A 670 1.33 9.81 22.41
N GLN A 671 1.31 9.54 23.73
CA GLN A 671 0.16 9.80 24.58
C GLN A 671 0.15 11.25 25.10
N SER A 672 -1.04 11.84 25.14
CA SER A 672 -1.36 13.11 25.78
C SER A 672 -2.74 13.04 26.42
N GLU A 673 -3.09 14.06 27.21
CA GLU A 673 -4.43 14.23 27.77
C GLU A 673 -5.12 15.41 27.11
N LEU A 674 -6.40 15.24 26.80
CA LEU A 674 -7.25 16.28 26.23
C LEU A 674 -8.37 16.59 27.24
N ALA A 675 -8.31 17.77 27.84
CA ALA A 675 -9.36 18.26 28.72
C ALA A 675 -10.51 18.85 27.88
N GLY A 676 -11.72 18.37 28.11
CA GLY A 676 -12.94 18.85 27.47
C GLY A 676 -13.73 19.79 28.36
N CYS A 677 -14.53 20.64 27.74
CA CYS A 677 -15.56 21.40 28.42
C CYS A 677 -16.88 20.63 28.29
N ARG A 678 -17.41 20.14 29.42
CA ARG A 678 -18.58 19.24 29.46
C ARG A 678 -18.33 18.00 28.58
N ASN A 679 -19.20 17.78 27.60
CA ASN A 679 -19.17 16.64 26.68
C ASN A 679 -18.40 16.91 25.36
N SER A 680 -17.65 18.01 25.29
CA SER A 680 -17.00 18.45 24.05
C SER A 680 -15.51 18.73 24.21
N PHE A 681 -14.75 18.41 23.17
CA PHE A 681 -13.31 18.63 23.09
C PHE A 681 -12.97 19.42 21.84
N ARG A 682 -11.86 20.15 21.90
CA ARG A 682 -11.28 20.79 20.73
C ARG A 682 -9.84 20.37 20.58
N THR A 683 -9.45 20.04 19.36
CA THR A 683 -8.07 19.68 19.01
C THR A 683 -7.82 20.03 17.55
N GLU A 684 -6.60 19.81 17.10
CA GLU A 684 -6.18 19.96 15.71
C GLU A 684 -5.74 18.59 15.20
N VAL A 685 -6.29 18.17 14.07
CA VAL A 685 -5.87 16.94 13.39
C VAL A 685 -4.96 17.30 12.23
N LEU A 686 -3.68 16.97 12.36
CA LEU A 686 -2.63 17.19 11.36
C LEU A 686 -2.90 16.33 10.13
N PRO A 687 -2.43 16.73 8.94
CA PRO A 687 -2.46 15.86 7.78
C PRO A 687 -1.58 14.63 7.99
N GLU A 688 -1.91 13.53 7.30
CA GLU A 688 -1.10 12.31 7.25
C GLU A 688 -0.85 11.71 8.65
N ALA A 689 -1.86 11.83 9.52
CA ALA A 689 -1.76 11.45 10.92
C ALA A 689 -2.91 10.53 11.34
N VAL A 690 -2.62 9.70 12.35
CA VAL A 690 -3.56 8.79 13.01
C VAL A 690 -3.70 9.21 14.47
N TYR A 691 -4.95 9.28 14.92
CA TYR A 691 -5.33 9.66 16.27
C TYR A 691 -6.22 8.59 16.88
N LEU A 692 -5.93 8.21 18.12
CA LEU A 692 -6.78 7.36 18.93
C LEU A 692 -7.18 8.10 20.21
N PHE A 693 -8.48 8.23 20.43
CA PHE A 693 -9.04 8.83 21.63
C PHE A 693 -9.63 7.70 22.48
N ARG A 694 -9.25 7.62 23.77
CA ARG A 694 -9.88 6.72 24.75
C ARG A 694 -10.67 7.50 25.79
N PHE A 695 -11.78 6.89 26.16
CA PHE A 695 -12.81 7.44 27.02
C PHE A 695 -13.09 6.46 28.18
N PRO A 696 -12.34 6.53 29.30
CA PRO A 696 -12.25 5.44 30.30
C PRO A 696 -13.42 5.25 31.29
N LYS A 697 -14.51 6.03 31.21
CA LYS A 697 -15.74 5.83 32.04
C LYS A 697 -17.02 6.22 31.29
N MET A 698 -17.86 5.25 30.93
CA MET A 698 -19.12 5.42 30.18
C MET A 698 -20.35 5.00 31.01
N GLN A 699 -20.45 5.30 32.30
CA GLN A 699 -21.54 4.73 33.13
C GLN A 699 -22.96 4.97 32.56
N ASN A 700 -23.67 3.86 32.34
CA ASN A 700 -25.11 3.79 32.08
C ASN A 700 -25.86 3.62 33.41
N ARG A 701 -26.90 4.42 33.68
CA ARG A 701 -27.83 4.16 34.80
C ARG A 701 -28.99 3.30 34.30
N ALA A 702 -28.80 1.99 34.25
CA ALA A 702 -29.88 1.04 34.03
C ALA A 702 -29.89 0.04 35.19
N GLU A 703 -30.59 0.41 36.26
CA GLU A 703 -31.35 -0.43 37.20
C GLU A 703 -31.69 0.41 38.44
N GLY A 704 -32.70 1.26 38.29
CA GLY A 704 -33.49 1.73 39.42
C GLY A 704 -34.77 0.89 39.43
N SER A 705 -34.72 -0.29 40.04
CA SER A 705 -35.94 -0.92 40.51
C SER A 705 -36.42 -0.11 41.72
N ASP A 706 -37.52 0.59 41.53
CA ASP A 706 -38.36 1.07 42.61
C ASP A 706 -38.68 -0.10 43.53
N ILE A 707 -38.03 -0.15 44.70
CA ILE A 707 -38.57 -0.85 45.86
C ILE A 707 -39.50 0.17 46.55
N CYS A 708 -40.70 0.30 46.01
CA CYS A 708 -41.87 0.83 46.68
C CYS A 708 -43.08 0.04 46.19
N GLY A 709 -43.57 -0.87 47.04
CA GLY A 709 -44.77 -1.68 46.79
C GLY A 709 -44.60 -3.10 47.29
#